data_AF-A0ABD3F6A4-F1
#
_entry.id   AF-A0ABD3F6A4-F1
#
_cell.length_a   1.000
_cell.length_b   1.000
_cell.length_c   1.000
_cell.angle_alpha   90.00
_cell.angle_beta   90.00
_cell.angle_gamma   90.00
#
_symmetry.space_group_name_H-M   'P 1'
#
loop_
_entity.id
_entity.type
_entity.pdbx_description
1 polymer ?
#
loop_
_entity_poly.entity_id
_entity_poly.type
_entity_poly.pdbx_seq_one_letter_code
_entity_poly.pdbx_strand_id
1 'polypeptide(L)'
;MDFIIQAYLAKEHWGLIVQLASEATAMGVQLSPAAFNAIMEACGQIKDADSAMGIMTQLSEAGMQLTTDQYAAAIRAAGMSKRADTAMALFVQMEERDGLKGNGEAFSQLIRAQTLNGQLEQALQSFASVAQRRLSLEEPIYTSTIDSLVSNGKFWQATCLFEQMLEGGEKHPSVFCLGRAMLAYTGANRSQHAWACWKKIVEVNEPNPIAMKYNKMLQGLTHAKDTQLAVEVFSHIQKLFEPTQIHQGAYTTAIRAYGRLGDTQKAVDLFDEYVDSCKETRRVSRYVGIYLALFNALSRDTIRDPALNTRDAKRAWSIMSQNVPVVLPPAYASLAGVFASTGEMKTLEELIEHAERSWGATAEEIQEPEFDEDGNEVEAVAVFEGEDVDLGSDNDVLLFNGVISGLSKARDDQTANIEAYLEMMRSRGLPITDSIVRATTDACVRFENWKLLRKLMKMLDVDALKNAEICAGDTISKLLEVGNWGLGREWLIFCQRNGLHPPVRRKMELLREMVENKSKEWRIAYALATETMSFRRLVQNNVDSVADAAEVCLNADHLDCVSKLFDSVAGHSSLRFFRNHQRQVQAGRDAMQPLKLNVEPVIIPLRLYKSAILALLRQPKGAEPADDEWRMTKTERICRQMLEVHGKHLDGEALSMAISIKATAGDDDDVGALYETMRALNLKPNTYAQNAAIIAFSRQRRTDQVLAIRDELLSDRNENGEVKTVESNVAKSLMLSLALAHENDALRDAAENLPGCSMDMALRVLMNTNRAKDAVEYYDESASSEMFDSLINRLCKSDNPVLAATLVLKQARLHGLTNVHPNRVKRVTNELIEKGNLVEAEKLLQLYLDGTNGLSLKQTPPYFQQHTLEMLLFIYGEFGHFNAMRALFEKELLAFPLEVAHYEAAMECCADSRDELAGAVASLKLFENLRTHGFVRPSGYAYLLTLQSCLRLERLEPANASAVKSTGQVILADVQEHGFQKLVAQELAKQVASAIRQTTVANQKVIRRINKNGDAENAGVIKPEELARIALFCHRHGTPMTAQLVTDLLKLHQHLPAMIANELAFIKRSLEEGLGVVAAASSIPTKRVVKVKKAVTSKAKKTPVVALKTGPKRPRSKSYEAAIRAATDARWGAVLEPIMADDE
;
A
#
# COMPACT_ATOMS: atom_id res chain seq x y z
N MET A 1 65.21 5.03 -69.54
CA MET A 1 64.81 4.79 -68.15
C MET A 1 63.76 3.68 -68.08
N ASP A 2 62.60 3.87 -68.70
CA ASP A 2 61.49 2.89 -68.70
C ASP A 2 61.91 1.47 -69.12
N PHE A 3 62.67 1.31 -70.21
CA PHE A 3 63.17 -0.01 -70.63
C PHE A 3 64.09 -0.67 -69.58
N ILE A 4 64.87 0.11 -68.83
CA ILE A 4 65.77 -0.41 -67.79
C ILE A 4 64.96 -0.81 -66.57
N ILE A 5 63.99 0.02 -66.13
CA ILE A 5 63.07 -0.34 -65.05
C ILE A 5 62.29 -1.60 -65.42
N GLN A 6 61.74 -1.70 -66.63
CA GLN A 6 60.99 -2.88 -67.07
C GLN A 6 61.87 -4.14 -67.11
N ALA A 7 63.13 -4.02 -67.54
CA ALA A 7 64.07 -5.13 -67.53
C ALA A 7 64.44 -5.58 -66.10
N TYR A 8 64.63 -4.65 -65.17
CA TYR A 8 64.86 -4.98 -63.76
C TYR A 8 63.60 -5.50 -63.05
N LEU A 9 62.43 -5.00 -63.42
CA LEU A 9 61.13 -5.45 -62.91
C LEU A 9 60.87 -6.91 -63.30
N ALA A 10 61.15 -7.26 -64.56
CA ALA A 10 61.00 -8.64 -65.06
C ALA A 10 61.96 -9.65 -64.39
N LYS A 11 63.05 -9.16 -63.77
CA LYS A 11 64.01 -9.97 -63.01
C LYS A 11 63.88 -9.80 -61.49
N GLU A 12 62.84 -9.10 -61.02
CA GLU A 12 62.58 -8.85 -59.59
C GLU A 12 63.77 -8.19 -58.85
N HIS A 13 64.57 -7.38 -59.56
CA HIS A 13 65.70 -6.65 -58.98
C HIS A 13 65.24 -5.32 -58.34
N TRP A 14 64.38 -5.42 -57.33
CA TRP A 14 63.70 -4.28 -56.70
C TRP A 14 64.64 -3.19 -56.16
N GLY A 15 65.75 -3.58 -55.53
CA GLY A 15 66.71 -2.61 -54.96
C GLY A 15 67.42 -1.75 -56.01
N LEU A 16 67.77 -2.32 -57.17
CA LEU A 16 68.39 -1.57 -58.27
C LEU A 16 67.40 -0.59 -58.92
N ILE A 17 66.10 -0.94 -58.96
CA ILE A 17 65.05 -0.05 -59.45
C ILE A 17 64.96 1.20 -58.56
N VAL A 18 64.98 1.03 -57.24
CA VAL A 18 64.87 2.15 -56.29
C VAL A 18 66.13 3.02 -56.29
N GLN A 19 67.32 2.42 -56.37
CA GLN A 19 68.58 3.18 -56.53
C GLN A 19 68.57 4.01 -57.81
N LEU A 20 68.28 3.38 -58.95
CA LEU A 20 68.21 4.06 -60.24
C LEU A 20 67.13 5.15 -60.27
N ALA A 21 66.01 4.94 -59.58
CA ALA A 21 64.97 5.94 -59.44
C ALA A 21 65.47 7.16 -58.65
N SER A 22 66.08 6.95 -57.48
CA SER A 22 66.60 8.03 -56.63
C SER A 22 67.67 8.87 -57.32
N GLU A 23 68.56 8.23 -58.11
CA GLU A 23 69.57 8.92 -58.91
C GLU A 23 68.95 9.69 -60.07
N ALA A 24 68.00 9.07 -60.79
CA ALA A 24 67.33 9.70 -61.93
C ALA A 24 66.47 10.89 -61.52
N THR A 25 65.77 10.82 -60.38
CA THR A 25 64.96 11.94 -59.86
C THR A 25 65.82 13.06 -59.30
N ALA A 26 66.96 12.76 -58.67
CA ALA A 26 67.94 13.77 -58.26
C ALA A 26 68.56 14.54 -59.45
N MET A 27 68.68 13.89 -60.62
CA MET A 27 69.14 14.51 -61.86
C MET A 27 68.03 15.23 -62.66
N GLY A 28 66.78 15.24 -62.18
CA GLY A 28 65.66 15.91 -62.83
C GLY A 28 65.12 15.19 -64.08
N VAL A 29 65.36 13.89 -64.22
CA VAL A 29 64.84 13.10 -65.35
C VAL A 29 63.34 12.87 -65.18
N GLN A 30 62.56 13.19 -66.22
CA GLN A 30 61.10 12.93 -66.20
C GLN A 30 60.81 11.43 -66.22
N LEU A 31 60.03 10.97 -65.23
CA LEU A 31 59.55 9.59 -65.14
C LEU A 31 58.24 9.42 -65.89
N SER A 32 58.12 8.36 -66.70
CA SER A 32 56.82 7.99 -67.25
C SER A 32 55.91 7.38 -66.17
N PRO A 33 54.58 7.37 -66.36
CA PRO A 33 53.65 6.75 -65.42
C PRO A 33 53.93 5.25 -65.17
N ALA A 34 54.38 4.52 -66.20
CA ALA A 34 54.72 3.10 -66.07
C ALA A 34 56.00 2.90 -65.25
N ALA A 35 57.02 3.73 -65.46
CA ALA A 35 58.23 3.74 -64.65
C ALA A 35 57.92 4.09 -63.18
N PHE A 36 57.11 5.13 -62.96
CA PHE A 36 56.72 5.56 -61.61
C PHE A 36 56.00 4.45 -60.83
N ASN A 37 55.00 3.79 -61.42
CA ASN A 37 54.28 2.70 -60.76
C ASN A 37 55.20 1.52 -60.44
N ALA A 38 56.13 1.17 -61.34
CA ALA A 38 57.11 0.12 -61.11
C ALA A 38 58.12 0.49 -60.01
N ILE A 39 58.50 1.77 -59.88
CA ILE A 39 59.33 2.27 -58.79
C ILE A 39 58.60 2.18 -57.45
N MET A 40 57.32 2.60 -57.40
CA MET A 40 56.52 2.52 -56.17
C MET A 40 56.27 1.06 -55.76
N GLU A 41 55.99 0.17 -56.71
CA GLU A 41 55.91 -1.27 -56.44
C GLU A 41 57.25 -1.80 -55.87
N ALA A 42 58.38 -1.42 -56.47
CA ALA A 42 59.70 -1.81 -55.98
C ALA A 42 59.96 -1.32 -54.55
N CYS A 43 59.62 -0.07 -54.23
CA CYS A 43 59.72 0.48 -52.87
C CYS A 43 58.87 -0.32 -51.88
N GLY A 44 57.65 -0.71 -52.27
CA GLY A 44 56.77 -1.54 -51.45
C GLY A 44 57.31 -2.94 -51.18
N GLN A 45 57.91 -3.58 -52.19
CA GLN A 45 58.50 -4.93 -52.07
C GLN A 45 59.74 -4.96 -51.17
N ILE A 46 60.61 -3.93 -51.28
CA ILE A 46 61.78 -3.80 -50.39
C ILE A 46 61.42 -3.23 -49.00
N LYS A 47 60.16 -2.85 -48.79
CA LYS A 47 59.63 -2.23 -47.56
C LYS A 47 60.33 -0.90 -47.19
N ASP A 48 60.69 -0.12 -48.21
CA ASP A 48 61.36 1.17 -48.06
C ASP A 48 60.40 2.33 -48.36
N ALA A 49 59.71 2.79 -47.31
CA ALA A 49 58.81 3.94 -47.41
C ALA A 49 59.55 5.28 -47.50
N ASP A 50 60.79 5.34 -47.01
CA ASP A 50 61.57 6.58 -46.94
C ASP A 50 62.05 6.97 -48.34
N SER A 51 62.50 6.00 -49.13
CA SER A 51 62.82 6.21 -50.56
C SER A 51 61.58 6.58 -51.37
N ALA A 52 60.43 5.94 -51.11
CA ALA A 52 59.18 6.30 -51.78
C ALA A 52 58.76 7.76 -51.50
N MET A 53 58.86 8.19 -50.23
CA MET A 53 58.58 9.57 -49.83
C MET A 53 59.60 10.55 -50.40
N GLY A 54 60.89 10.19 -50.37
CA GLY A 54 61.97 10.99 -50.96
C GLY A 54 61.77 11.25 -52.45
N ILE A 55 61.43 10.20 -53.21
CA ILE A 55 61.10 10.31 -54.64
C ILE A 55 59.88 11.22 -54.87
N MET A 56 58.84 11.10 -54.05
CA MET A 56 57.66 11.98 -54.11
C MET A 56 58.02 13.44 -53.84
N THR A 57 58.86 13.71 -52.83
CA THR A 57 59.30 15.08 -52.51
C THR A 57 60.16 15.67 -53.63
N GLN A 58 61.12 14.91 -54.17
CA GLN A 58 61.98 15.36 -55.27
C GLN A 58 61.20 15.68 -56.54
N LEU A 59 60.19 14.87 -56.88
CA LEU A 59 59.31 15.13 -58.02
C LEU A 59 58.45 16.39 -57.82
N SER A 60 57.98 16.62 -56.58
CA SER A 60 57.24 17.84 -56.24
C SER A 60 58.12 19.10 -56.28
N GLU A 61 59.37 19.03 -55.79
CA GLU A 61 60.35 20.13 -55.80
C GLU A 61 60.84 20.45 -57.22
N ALA A 62 60.90 19.44 -58.10
CA ALA A 62 61.17 19.60 -59.52
C ALA A 62 60.00 20.25 -60.30
N GLY A 63 58.89 20.59 -59.63
CA GLY A 63 57.73 21.26 -60.21
C GLY A 63 56.82 20.34 -61.04
N MET A 64 56.95 19.01 -60.90
CA MET A 64 56.08 18.07 -61.59
C MET A 64 54.72 18.01 -60.88
N GLN A 65 53.63 18.21 -61.64
CA GLN A 65 52.28 18.03 -61.12
C GLN A 65 51.96 16.55 -61.01
N LEU A 66 52.01 16.02 -59.78
CA LEU A 66 51.65 14.64 -59.49
C LEU A 66 50.14 14.45 -59.63
N THR A 67 49.72 13.27 -60.10
CA THR A 67 48.30 12.92 -60.22
C THR A 67 47.82 12.14 -58.99
N THR A 68 46.50 12.10 -58.79
CA THR A 68 45.87 11.29 -57.72
C THR A 68 46.28 9.81 -57.78
N ASP A 69 46.46 9.25 -58.99
CA ASP A 69 46.86 7.85 -59.16
C ASP A 69 48.32 7.61 -58.74
N GLN A 70 49.21 8.58 -58.97
CA GLN A 70 50.59 8.52 -58.51
C GLN A 70 50.68 8.58 -56.98
N TYR A 71 49.86 9.44 -56.35
CA TYR A 71 49.71 9.44 -54.89
C TYR A 71 49.15 8.11 -54.37
N ALA A 72 48.15 7.52 -55.01
CA ALA A 72 47.60 6.22 -54.62
C ALA A 72 48.66 5.09 -54.67
N ALA A 73 49.52 5.09 -55.70
CA ALA A 73 50.64 4.13 -55.79
C ALA A 73 51.68 4.33 -54.68
N ALA A 74 52.02 5.58 -54.34
CA ALA A 74 52.93 5.88 -53.23
C ALA A 74 52.35 5.50 -51.86
N ILE A 75 51.05 5.75 -51.65
CA ILE A 75 50.31 5.32 -50.44
C ILE A 75 50.32 3.79 -50.31
N ARG A 76 50.13 3.06 -51.42
CA ARG A 76 50.22 1.60 -51.46
C ARG A 76 51.61 1.10 -51.04
N ALA A 77 52.67 1.69 -51.60
CA ALA A 77 54.04 1.37 -51.27
C ALA A 77 54.37 1.61 -49.78
N ALA A 78 53.92 2.74 -49.23
CA ALA A 78 54.05 3.04 -47.80
C ALA A 78 53.30 2.03 -46.91
N GLY A 79 52.09 1.61 -47.33
CA GLY A 79 51.31 0.58 -46.66
C GLY A 79 52.02 -0.77 -46.59
N MET A 80 52.60 -1.23 -47.71
CA MET A 80 53.39 -2.47 -47.79
C MET A 80 54.65 -2.43 -46.93
N SER A 81 55.23 -1.25 -46.78
CA SER A 81 56.40 -0.96 -45.94
C SER A 81 56.08 -0.88 -44.44
N LYS A 82 54.85 -1.20 -44.03
CA LYS A 82 54.33 -1.08 -42.67
C LYS A 82 54.35 0.34 -42.09
N ARG A 83 54.33 1.37 -42.94
CA ARG A 83 54.34 2.79 -42.57
C ARG A 83 53.02 3.47 -42.93
N ALA A 84 51.98 3.16 -42.15
CA ALA A 84 50.65 3.76 -42.33
C ALA A 84 50.62 5.26 -41.97
N ASP A 85 51.56 5.72 -41.13
CA ASP A 85 51.84 7.13 -40.86
C ASP A 85 52.28 7.87 -42.13
N THR A 86 53.22 7.31 -42.88
CA THR A 86 53.68 7.84 -44.18
C THR A 86 52.55 7.80 -45.21
N ALA A 87 51.76 6.74 -45.24
CA ALA A 87 50.59 6.63 -46.11
C ALA A 87 49.56 7.76 -45.85
N MET A 88 49.29 8.08 -44.58
CA MET A 88 48.41 9.20 -44.21
C MET A 88 49.03 10.55 -44.55
N ALA A 89 50.33 10.74 -44.31
CA ALA A 89 51.03 11.99 -44.65
C ALA A 89 50.98 12.28 -46.16
N LEU A 90 51.18 11.26 -47.00
CA LEU A 90 51.05 11.38 -48.46
C LEU A 90 49.60 11.72 -48.88
N PHE A 91 48.60 11.14 -48.21
CA PHE A 91 47.20 11.46 -48.48
C PHE A 91 46.84 12.90 -48.08
N VAL A 92 47.34 13.38 -46.94
CA VAL A 92 47.16 14.77 -46.49
C VAL A 92 47.88 15.74 -47.41
N GLN A 93 49.11 15.42 -47.85
CA GLN A 93 49.85 16.21 -48.83
C GLN A 93 49.06 16.36 -50.14
N MET A 94 48.48 15.27 -50.64
CA MET A 94 47.63 15.27 -51.83
C MET A 94 46.43 16.23 -51.68
N GLU A 95 45.69 16.16 -50.56
CA GLU A 95 44.47 16.97 -50.38
C GLU A 95 44.75 18.43 -50.00
N GLU A 96 45.68 18.68 -49.07
CA GLU A 96 45.90 20.01 -48.48
C GLU A 96 46.93 20.85 -49.22
N ARG A 97 48.03 20.24 -49.70
CA ARG A 97 49.11 20.99 -50.37
C ARG A 97 48.89 21.10 -51.87
N ASP A 98 48.53 20.00 -52.50
CA ASP A 98 48.39 19.93 -53.97
C ASP A 98 46.95 20.19 -54.44
N GLY A 99 45.99 20.27 -53.51
CA GLY A 99 44.58 20.54 -53.80
C GLY A 99 43.87 19.43 -54.57
N LEU A 100 44.45 18.22 -54.63
CA LEU A 100 43.92 17.07 -55.34
C LEU A 100 42.95 16.33 -54.43
N LYS A 101 41.68 16.27 -54.83
CA LYS A 101 40.66 15.53 -54.07
C LYS A 101 40.90 14.02 -54.19
N GLY A 102 40.96 13.32 -53.05
CA GLY A 102 41.06 11.86 -53.05
C GLY A 102 39.90 11.20 -53.78
N ASN A 103 40.22 10.38 -54.79
CA ASN A 103 39.27 9.53 -55.51
C ASN A 103 39.12 8.18 -54.78
N GLY A 104 38.24 7.30 -55.29
CA GLY A 104 38.00 5.98 -54.69
C GLY A 104 39.28 5.14 -54.58
N GLU A 105 40.18 5.21 -55.56
CA GLU A 105 41.45 4.46 -55.55
C GLU A 105 42.41 4.95 -54.45
N ALA A 106 42.58 6.27 -54.29
CA ALA A 106 43.41 6.82 -53.22
C ALA A 106 42.90 6.43 -51.82
N PHE A 107 41.57 6.46 -51.61
CA PHE A 107 40.98 5.98 -50.36
C PHE A 107 41.13 4.46 -50.19
N SER A 108 40.96 3.67 -51.25
CA SER A 108 41.19 2.21 -51.24
C SER A 108 42.59 1.87 -50.77
N GLN A 109 43.62 2.55 -51.28
CA GLN A 109 45.01 2.30 -50.88
C GLN A 109 45.30 2.78 -49.45
N LEU A 110 44.73 3.91 -49.03
CA LEU A 110 44.86 4.40 -47.66
C LEU A 110 44.23 3.42 -46.65
N ILE A 111 43.00 2.98 -46.91
CA ILE A 111 42.29 2.01 -46.06
C ILE A 111 43.07 0.70 -46.02
N ARG A 112 43.55 0.21 -47.18
CA ARG A 112 44.37 -1.00 -47.25
C ARG A 112 45.63 -0.88 -46.40
N ALA A 113 46.34 0.24 -46.48
CA ALA A 113 47.53 0.52 -45.66
C ALA A 113 47.20 0.54 -44.16
N GLN A 114 46.10 1.15 -43.76
CA GLN A 114 45.64 1.19 -42.36
C GLN A 114 45.25 -0.21 -41.85
N THR A 115 44.49 -0.98 -42.64
CA THR A 115 44.04 -2.34 -42.30
C THR A 115 45.20 -3.32 -42.18
N LEU A 116 46.15 -3.30 -43.11
CA LEU A 116 47.35 -4.16 -43.08
C LEU A 116 48.23 -3.89 -41.86
N ASN A 117 48.24 -2.65 -41.37
CA ASN A 117 49.05 -2.22 -40.22
C ASN A 117 48.28 -2.22 -38.90
N GLY A 118 47.08 -2.82 -38.86
CA GLY A 118 46.28 -2.96 -37.64
C GLY A 118 45.61 -1.66 -37.14
N GLN A 119 45.66 -0.57 -37.92
CA GLN A 119 45.07 0.73 -37.57
C GLN A 119 43.57 0.77 -37.91
N LEU A 120 42.82 -0.17 -37.35
CA LEU A 120 41.42 -0.44 -37.73
C LEU A 120 40.46 0.73 -37.45
N GLU A 121 40.66 1.49 -36.37
CA GLU A 121 39.82 2.67 -36.09
C GLU A 121 40.01 3.78 -37.13
N GLN A 122 41.25 3.98 -37.59
CA GLN A 122 41.54 4.96 -38.64
C GLN A 122 40.98 4.50 -40.00
N ALA A 123 41.06 3.20 -40.29
CA ALA A 123 40.42 2.61 -41.47
C ALA A 123 38.90 2.87 -41.47
N LEU A 124 38.22 2.68 -40.33
CA LEU A 124 36.79 2.96 -40.21
C LEU A 124 36.46 4.46 -40.37
N GLN A 125 37.31 5.37 -39.89
CA GLN A 125 37.16 6.81 -40.13
C GLN A 125 37.32 7.17 -41.61
N SER A 126 38.25 6.53 -42.30
CA SER A 126 38.43 6.67 -43.75
C SER A 126 37.19 6.15 -44.51
N PHE A 127 36.59 5.02 -44.12
CA PHE A 127 35.31 4.55 -44.67
C PHE A 127 34.15 5.53 -44.43
N ALA A 128 34.09 6.19 -43.27
CA ALA A 128 33.08 7.22 -43.01
C ALA A 128 33.27 8.43 -43.93
N SER A 129 34.51 8.83 -44.21
CA SER A 129 34.85 9.91 -45.14
C SER A 129 34.44 9.58 -46.57
N VAL A 130 34.67 8.33 -47.01
CA VAL A 130 34.22 7.79 -48.29
C VAL A 130 32.70 7.87 -48.41
N ALA A 131 31.96 7.46 -47.38
CA ALA A 131 30.49 7.52 -47.36
C ALA A 131 29.96 8.96 -47.46
N GLN A 132 30.56 9.90 -46.70
CA GLN A 132 30.20 11.33 -46.75
C GLN A 132 30.40 11.91 -48.15
N ARG A 133 31.47 11.49 -48.84
CA ARG A 133 31.81 11.93 -50.20
C ARG A 133 31.08 11.13 -51.29
N ARG A 134 30.25 10.15 -50.91
CA ARG A 134 29.52 9.24 -51.83
C ARG A 134 30.43 8.56 -52.86
N LEU A 135 31.63 8.19 -52.43
CA LEU A 135 32.57 7.44 -53.25
C LEU A 135 32.25 5.95 -53.15
N SER A 136 32.37 5.24 -54.28
CA SER A 136 32.29 3.78 -54.31
C SER A 136 33.68 3.18 -54.17
N LEU A 137 33.82 2.17 -53.31
CA LEU A 137 35.05 1.39 -53.16
C LEU A 137 34.79 -0.03 -53.68
N GLU A 138 35.86 -0.69 -54.10
CA GLU A 138 35.79 -2.07 -54.56
C GLU A 138 35.57 -3.05 -53.38
N GLU A 139 34.85 -4.14 -53.65
CA GLU A 139 34.58 -5.21 -52.67
C GLU A 139 35.83 -5.74 -51.94
N PRO A 140 37.01 -5.95 -52.57
CA PRO A 140 38.19 -6.46 -51.87
C PRO A 140 38.67 -5.60 -50.69
N ILE A 141 38.43 -4.28 -50.73
CA ILE A 141 38.80 -3.36 -49.64
C ILE A 141 37.87 -3.53 -48.43
N TYR A 142 36.56 -3.66 -48.69
CA TYR A 142 35.59 -4.03 -47.66
C TYR A 142 35.94 -5.40 -47.07
N THR A 143 36.18 -6.41 -47.92
CA THR A 143 36.44 -7.78 -47.51
C THR A 143 37.70 -7.92 -46.67
N SER A 144 38.80 -7.28 -47.05
CA SER A 144 40.05 -7.29 -46.26
C SER A 144 39.89 -6.59 -44.89
N THR A 145 39.12 -5.50 -44.84
CA THR A 145 38.85 -4.80 -43.57
C THR A 145 37.90 -5.59 -42.68
N ILE A 146 36.84 -6.18 -43.23
CA ILE A 146 35.93 -7.10 -42.52
C ILE A 146 36.74 -8.28 -41.98
N ASP A 147 37.64 -8.87 -42.78
CA ASP A 147 38.49 -9.98 -42.36
C ASP A 147 39.36 -9.60 -41.15
N SER A 148 40.00 -8.43 -41.19
CA SER A 148 40.82 -7.93 -40.09
C SER A 148 39.99 -7.59 -38.84
N LEU A 149 38.81 -6.99 -39.01
CA LEU A 149 37.88 -6.73 -37.89
C LEU A 149 37.40 -8.02 -37.23
N VAL A 150 37.02 -9.03 -38.02
CA VAL A 150 36.61 -10.36 -37.52
C VAL A 150 37.77 -11.04 -36.79
N SER A 151 38.98 -10.96 -37.34
CA SER A 151 40.18 -11.56 -36.71
C SER A 151 40.56 -10.88 -35.39
N ASN A 152 40.20 -9.59 -35.23
CA ASN A 152 40.39 -8.84 -33.99
C ASN A 152 39.14 -8.84 -33.07
N GLY A 153 38.13 -9.67 -33.36
CA GLY A 153 36.93 -9.80 -32.53
C GLY A 153 35.96 -8.61 -32.59
N LYS A 154 36.17 -7.65 -33.50
CA LYS A 154 35.32 -6.45 -33.68
C LYS A 154 34.09 -6.75 -34.55
N PHE A 155 33.29 -7.74 -34.16
CA PHE A 155 32.21 -8.31 -34.97
C PHE A 155 31.12 -7.30 -35.36
N TRP A 156 30.71 -6.42 -34.43
CA TRP A 156 29.70 -5.40 -34.70
C TRP A 156 30.12 -4.42 -35.80
N GLN A 157 31.33 -3.87 -35.70
CA GLN A 157 31.87 -2.96 -36.71
C GLN A 157 31.99 -3.65 -38.07
N ALA A 158 32.38 -4.93 -38.10
CA ALA A 158 32.41 -5.73 -39.32
C ALA A 158 31.01 -5.91 -39.95
N THR A 159 29.98 -6.13 -39.13
CA THR A 159 28.59 -6.23 -39.64
C THR A 159 28.10 -4.92 -40.23
N CYS A 160 28.35 -3.78 -39.57
CA CYS A 160 27.98 -2.47 -40.11
C CYS A 160 28.71 -2.15 -41.42
N LEU A 161 29.98 -2.52 -41.52
CA LEU A 161 30.78 -2.29 -42.72
C LEU A 161 30.28 -3.14 -43.91
N PHE A 162 29.84 -4.36 -43.65
CA PHE A 162 29.21 -5.21 -44.68
C PHE A 162 27.83 -4.67 -45.10
N GLU A 163 27.01 -4.19 -44.16
CA GLU A 163 25.73 -3.54 -44.47
C GLU A 163 25.92 -2.28 -45.31
N GLN A 164 26.92 -1.45 -44.97
CA GLN A 164 27.31 -0.27 -45.74
C GLN A 164 27.73 -0.64 -47.18
N MET A 165 28.46 -1.74 -47.37
CA MET A 165 28.84 -2.22 -48.71
C MET A 165 27.61 -2.60 -49.55
N LEU A 166 26.63 -3.27 -48.94
CA LEU A 166 25.37 -3.64 -49.62
C LEU A 166 24.50 -2.41 -49.95
N GLU A 167 24.41 -1.44 -49.04
CA GLU A 167 23.71 -0.16 -49.26
C GLU A 167 24.40 0.68 -50.34
N GLY A 168 25.73 0.59 -50.45
CA GLY A 168 26.56 1.25 -51.45
C GLY A 168 26.39 0.72 -52.89
N GLY A 169 25.57 -0.32 -53.08
CA GLY A 169 25.20 -0.84 -54.40
C GLY A 169 25.99 -2.07 -54.87
N GLU A 170 26.85 -2.65 -54.03
CA GLU A 170 27.53 -3.92 -54.33
C GLU A 170 26.52 -5.08 -54.26
N LYS A 171 26.25 -5.73 -55.40
CA LYS A 171 25.18 -6.73 -55.53
C LYS A 171 25.68 -8.16 -55.49
N HIS A 172 26.97 -8.40 -55.71
CA HIS A 172 27.54 -9.74 -55.80
C HIS A 172 28.80 -9.89 -54.94
N PRO A 173 28.70 -9.85 -53.59
CA PRO A 173 29.84 -10.10 -52.72
C PRO A 173 30.45 -11.48 -52.99
N SER A 174 31.78 -11.57 -53.02
CA SER A 174 32.50 -12.83 -53.18
C SER A 174 32.14 -13.86 -52.10
N VAL A 175 32.30 -15.16 -52.39
CA VAL A 175 32.09 -16.23 -51.39
C VAL A 175 32.97 -16.04 -50.15
N PHE A 176 34.19 -15.51 -50.34
CA PHE A 176 35.07 -15.17 -49.23
C PHE A 176 34.50 -14.03 -48.38
N CYS A 177 34.01 -12.95 -49.00
CA CYS A 177 33.32 -11.85 -48.31
C CYS A 177 32.10 -12.33 -47.53
N LEU A 178 31.20 -13.08 -48.17
CA LEU A 178 30.03 -13.66 -47.52
C LEU A 178 30.41 -14.55 -46.34
N GLY A 179 31.50 -15.32 -46.46
CA GLY A 179 32.03 -16.14 -45.37
C GLY A 179 32.55 -15.31 -44.19
N ARG A 180 33.23 -14.18 -44.43
CA ARG A 180 33.68 -13.27 -43.37
C ARG A 180 32.51 -12.50 -42.74
N ALA A 181 31.53 -12.08 -43.54
CA ALA A 181 30.30 -11.47 -43.06
C ALA A 181 29.47 -12.45 -42.22
N MET A 182 29.37 -13.71 -42.64
CA MET A 182 28.75 -14.79 -41.87
C MET A 182 29.42 -14.93 -40.48
N LEU A 183 30.76 -14.87 -40.43
CA LEU A 183 31.51 -14.88 -39.17
C LEU A 183 31.29 -13.63 -38.31
N ALA A 184 31.20 -12.46 -38.94
CA ALA A 184 30.85 -11.22 -38.25
C ALA A 184 29.44 -11.29 -37.65
N TYR A 185 28.44 -11.79 -38.39
CA TYR A 185 27.07 -11.94 -37.92
C TYR A 185 26.95 -12.99 -36.81
N THR A 186 27.67 -14.11 -36.90
CA THR A 186 27.70 -15.10 -35.81
C THR A 186 28.34 -14.51 -34.54
N GLY A 187 29.48 -13.84 -34.65
CA GLY A 187 30.14 -13.17 -33.52
C GLY A 187 29.34 -12.00 -32.91
N ALA A 188 28.45 -11.37 -33.70
CA ALA A 188 27.52 -10.34 -33.24
C ALA A 188 26.17 -10.90 -32.72
N ASN A 189 26.05 -12.22 -32.52
CA ASN A 189 24.82 -12.90 -32.11
C ASN A 189 23.61 -12.66 -33.04
N ARG A 190 23.83 -12.47 -34.34
CA ARG A 190 22.79 -12.29 -35.38
C ARG A 190 22.68 -13.55 -36.25
N SER A 191 22.31 -14.69 -35.65
CA SER A 191 22.31 -16.00 -36.33
C SER A 191 21.48 -16.04 -37.61
N GLN A 192 20.31 -15.39 -37.67
CA GLN A 192 19.47 -15.36 -38.88
C GLN A 192 20.21 -14.77 -40.10
N HIS A 193 20.99 -13.70 -39.88
CA HIS A 193 21.75 -13.06 -40.95
C HIS A 193 22.96 -13.90 -41.36
N ALA A 194 23.60 -14.57 -40.40
CA ALA A 194 24.67 -15.54 -40.70
C ALA A 194 24.17 -16.70 -41.57
N TRP A 195 23.01 -17.28 -41.23
CA TRP A 195 22.39 -18.34 -42.04
C TRP A 195 21.96 -17.86 -43.43
N ALA A 196 21.54 -16.59 -43.56
CA ALA A 196 21.26 -16.00 -44.86
C ALA A 196 22.54 -15.85 -45.73
N CYS A 197 23.66 -15.45 -45.13
CA CYS A 197 24.96 -15.44 -45.80
C CYS A 197 25.37 -16.86 -46.25
N TRP A 198 25.19 -17.87 -45.38
CA TRP A 198 25.49 -19.26 -45.71
C TRP A 198 24.64 -19.78 -46.88
N LYS A 199 23.33 -19.51 -46.85
CA LYS A 199 22.42 -19.90 -47.94
C LYS A 199 22.86 -19.30 -49.28
N LYS A 200 23.25 -18.02 -49.29
CA LYS A 200 23.78 -17.36 -50.49
C LYS A 200 25.08 -17.99 -50.98
N ILE A 201 25.99 -18.39 -50.09
CA ILE A 201 27.24 -19.09 -50.47
C ILE A 201 26.92 -20.39 -51.21
N VAL A 202 25.95 -21.16 -50.71
CA VAL A 202 25.51 -22.42 -51.34
C VAL A 202 24.82 -22.16 -52.69
N GLU A 203 24.00 -21.11 -52.79
CA GLU A 203 23.31 -20.71 -54.03
C GLU A 203 24.28 -20.21 -55.12
N VAL A 204 25.36 -19.51 -54.75
CA VAL A 204 26.37 -18.99 -55.68
C VAL A 204 27.13 -20.10 -56.41
N ASN A 205 27.24 -21.30 -55.80
CA ASN A 205 27.88 -22.50 -56.34
C ASN A 205 29.21 -22.19 -57.09
N GLU A 206 30.22 -21.79 -56.33
CA GLU A 206 31.48 -21.26 -56.88
C GLU A 206 32.18 -22.26 -57.84
N PRO A 207 32.52 -21.85 -59.08
CA PRO A 207 33.33 -22.68 -59.97
C PRO A 207 34.76 -22.78 -59.42
N ASN A 208 35.27 -24.02 -59.31
CA ASN A 208 36.58 -24.35 -58.72
C ASN A 208 36.73 -23.86 -57.25
N PRO A 209 35.99 -24.47 -56.31
CA PRO A 209 36.06 -24.11 -54.90
C PRO A 209 37.47 -24.37 -54.34
N ILE A 210 37.91 -23.53 -53.40
CA ILE A 210 39.23 -23.66 -52.74
C ILE A 210 39.03 -24.07 -51.29
N ALA A 211 39.54 -25.25 -50.89
CA ALA A 211 39.36 -25.81 -49.55
C ALA A 211 39.81 -24.87 -48.41
N MET A 212 40.86 -24.08 -48.64
CA MET A 212 41.37 -23.10 -47.67
C MET A 212 40.35 -22.02 -47.30
N LYS A 213 39.48 -21.59 -48.23
CA LYS A 213 38.43 -20.58 -47.97
C LYS A 213 37.45 -21.11 -46.92
N TYR A 214 36.96 -22.33 -47.12
CA TYR A 214 36.00 -22.98 -46.22
C TYR A 214 36.66 -23.38 -44.88
N ASN A 215 37.92 -23.80 -44.87
CA ASN A 215 38.67 -24.04 -43.63
C ASN A 215 38.78 -22.76 -42.78
N LYS A 216 39.06 -21.59 -43.39
CA LYS A 216 39.03 -20.31 -42.67
C LYS A 216 37.64 -19.96 -42.13
N MET A 217 36.57 -20.28 -42.86
CA MET A 217 35.19 -20.13 -42.36
C MET A 217 34.97 -21.02 -41.12
N LEU A 218 35.34 -22.30 -41.19
CA LEU A 218 35.22 -23.25 -40.06
C LEU A 218 36.05 -22.82 -38.84
N GLN A 219 37.30 -22.41 -39.03
CA GLN A 219 38.13 -21.88 -37.94
C GLN A 219 37.46 -20.68 -37.27
N GLY A 220 36.89 -19.75 -38.05
CA GLY A 220 36.13 -18.62 -37.50
C GLY A 220 34.88 -19.05 -36.71
N LEU A 221 34.16 -20.06 -37.20
CA LEU A 221 32.96 -20.57 -36.52
C LEU A 221 33.30 -21.27 -35.20
N THR A 222 34.51 -21.80 -35.07
CA THR A 222 35.00 -22.32 -33.79
C THR A 222 35.01 -21.23 -32.70
N HIS A 223 35.42 -20.01 -33.06
CA HIS A 223 35.45 -18.86 -32.15
C HIS A 223 34.07 -18.23 -31.94
N ALA A 224 33.24 -18.19 -33.00
CA ALA A 224 31.88 -17.65 -32.93
C ALA A 224 30.84 -18.59 -32.26
N LYS A 225 31.25 -19.82 -31.92
CA LYS A 225 30.47 -20.85 -31.18
C LYS A 225 29.18 -21.34 -31.87
N ASP A 226 28.94 -21.02 -33.14
CA ASP A 226 27.80 -21.58 -33.89
C ASP A 226 28.15 -22.99 -34.43
N THR A 227 27.67 -24.01 -33.73
CA THR A 227 28.01 -25.42 -34.01
C THR A 227 27.19 -26.00 -35.15
N GLN A 228 25.96 -25.53 -35.35
CA GLN A 228 25.09 -26.03 -36.43
C GLN A 228 25.61 -25.55 -37.77
N LEU A 229 25.96 -24.27 -37.87
CA LEU A 229 26.53 -23.72 -39.09
C LEU A 229 27.88 -24.39 -39.44
N ALA A 230 28.71 -24.69 -38.44
CA ALA A 230 29.98 -25.40 -38.66
C ALA A 230 29.78 -26.81 -39.24
N VAL A 231 28.73 -27.52 -38.83
CA VAL A 231 28.37 -28.83 -39.41
C VAL A 231 27.88 -28.69 -40.85
N GLU A 232 27.03 -27.71 -41.14
CA GLU A 232 26.56 -27.47 -42.51
C GLU A 232 27.71 -27.10 -43.45
N VAL A 233 28.63 -26.24 -43.00
CA VAL A 233 29.81 -25.85 -43.78
C VAL A 233 30.69 -27.07 -44.06
N PHE A 234 30.94 -27.91 -43.06
CA PHE A 234 31.75 -29.10 -43.25
C PHE A 234 31.09 -30.15 -44.15
N SER A 235 29.78 -30.37 -44.03
CA SER A 235 29.05 -31.29 -44.90
C SER A 235 29.05 -30.81 -46.37
N HIS A 236 29.11 -29.50 -46.59
CA HIS A 236 29.30 -28.94 -47.92
C HIS A 236 30.73 -29.16 -48.45
N ILE A 237 31.77 -29.01 -47.62
CA ILE A 237 33.16 -29.34 -48.00
C ILE A 237 33.27 -30.81 -48.42
N GLN A 238 32.64 -31.75 -47.68
CA GLN A 238 32.64 -33.18 -48.03
C GLN A 238 32.00 -33.50 -49.39
N LYS A 239 31.15 -32.61 -49.93
CA LYS A 239 30.57 -32.75 -51.27
C LYS A 239 31.46 -32.17 -52.37
N LEU A 240 32.36 -31.26 -52.02
CA LEU A 240 33.19 -30.51 -52.97
C LEU A 240 34.61 -31.07 -53.11
N PHE A 241 35.12 -31.75 -52.07
CA PHE A 241 36.52 -32.18 -51.98
C PHE A 241 36.64 -33.62 -51.51
N GLU A 242 37.64 -34.33 -52.02
CA GLU A 242 38.03 -35.65 -51.51
C GLU A 242 38.66 -35.53 -50.10
N PRO A 243 38.55 -36.56 -49.23
CA PRO A 243 39.08 -36.52 -47.87
C PRO A 243 40.55 -36.11 -47.75
N THR A 244 41.38 -36.47 -48.73
CA THR A 244 42.82 -36.12 -48.79
C THR A 244 43.08 -34.63 -49.06
N GLN A 245 42.11 -33.92 -49.63
CA GLN A 245 42.19 -32.49 -49.94
C GLN A 245 41.66 -31.61 -48.80
N ILE A 246 40.95 -32.19 -47.83
CA ILE A 246 40.36 -31.47 -46.71
C ILE A 246 41.43 -31.21 -45.65
N HIS A 247 41.61 -29.94 -45.29
CA HIS A 247 42.58 -29.54 -44.29
C HIS A 247 42.23 -30.10 -42.88
N GLN A 248 43.21 -30.57 -42.12
CA GLN A 248 43.00 -31.13 -40.77
C GLN A 248 42.24 -30.19 -39.81
N GLY A 249 42.44 -28.87 -39.94
CA GLY A 249 41.72 -27.86 -39.16
C GLY A 249 40.20 -27.90 -39.37
N ALA A 250 39.73 -28.31 -40.56
CA ALA A 250 38.33 -28.49 -40.87
C ALA A 250 37.76 -29.71 -40.12
N TYR A 251 38.44 -30.87 -40.18
CA TYR A 251 38.08 -32.06 -39.39
C TYR A 251 38.06 -31.76 -37.89
N THR A 252 39.07 -31.07 -37.37
CA THR A 252 39.14 -30.67 -35.95
C THR A 252 37.92 -29.84 -35.53
N THR A 253 37.51 -28.90 -36.39
CA THR A 253 36.34 -28.04 -36.14
C THR A 253 35.04 -28.86 -36.18
N ALA A 254 34.90 -29.73 -37.17
CA ALA A 254 33.73 -30.58 -37.35
C ALA A 254 33.55 -31.56 -36.19
N ILE A 255 34.61 -32.26 -35.78
CA ILE A 255 34.62 -33.16 -34.61
C ILE A 255 34.19 -32.40 -33.35
N ARG A 256 34.70 -31.18 -33.13
CA ARG A 256 34.23 -30.33 -32.02
C ARG A 256 32.75 -30.02 -32.15
N ALA A 257 32.29 -29.61 -33.34
CA ALA A 257 30.91 -29.22 -33.57
C ALA A 257 29.93 -30.38 -33.33
N TYR A 258 30.19 -31.56 -33.91
CA TYR A 258 29.41 -32.78 -33.68
C TYR A 258 29.42 -33.20 -32.20
N GLY A 259 30.58 -33.11 -31.53
CA GLY A 259 30.67 -33.33 -30.09
C GLY A 259 29.88 -32.34 -29.23
N ARG A 260 29.66 -31.09 -29.68
CA ARG A 260 28.77 -30.13 -28.99
C ARG A 260 27.29 -30.38 -29.26
N LEU A 261 26.96 -30.95 -30.42
CA LEU A 261 25.59 -31.33 -30.81
C LEU A 261 25.17 -32.69 -30.21
N GLY A 262 26.09 -33.42 -29.60
CA GLY A 262 25.84 -34.73 -28.98
C GLY A 262 25.91 -35.90 -29.95
N ASP A 263 26.31 -35.68 -31.21
CA ASP A 263 26.48 -36.73 -32.21
C ASP A 263 27.95 -37.19 -32.23
N THR A 264 28.35 -37.86 -31.16
CA THR A 264 29.70 -38.36 -30.94
C THR A 264 30.09 -39.49 -31.86
N GLN A 265 29.14 -40.31 -32.32
CA GLN A 265 29.46 -41.38 -33.26
C GLN A 265 30.00 -40.78 -34.56
N LYS A 266 29.35 -39.74 -35.11
CA LYS A 266 29.91 -39.02 -36.26
C LYS A 266 31.24 -38.35 -35.96
N ALA A 267 31.46 -37.86 -34.73
CA ALA A 267 32.75 -37.31 -34.36
C ALA A 267 33.88 -38.36 -34.37
N VAL A 268 33.59 -39.61 -33.99
CA VAL A 268 34.50 -40.75 -34.09
C VAL A 268 34.69 -41.15 -35.56
N ASP A 269 33.60 -41.26 -36.32
CA ASP A 269 33.63 -41.64 -37.74
C ASP A 269 34.48 -40.65 -38.57
N LEU A 270 34.34 -39.34 -38.31
CA LEU A 270 35.15 -38.30 -38.96
C LEU A 270 36.63 -38.34 -38.54
N PHE A 271 36.92 -38.76 -37.30
CA PHE A 271 38.30 -38.97 -36.87
C PHE A 271 38.91 -40.18 -37.59
N ASP A 272 38.13 -41.25 -37.76
CA ASP A 272 38.55 -42.43 -38.50
C ASP A 272 38.76 -42.14 -39.99
N GLU A 273 37.85 -41.40 -40.62
CA GLU A 273 37.99 -40.91 -42.00
C GLU A 273 39.28 -40.09 -42.18
N TYR A 274 39.61 -39.23 -41.21
CA TYR A 274 40.85 -38.47 -41.21
C TYR A 274 42.10 -39.35 -41.04
N VAL A 275 42.06 -40.31 -40.11
CA VAL A 275 43.19 -41.22 -39.89
C VAL A 275 43.43 -42.09 -41.12
N ASP A 276 42.36 -42.55 -41.77
CA ASP A 276 42.43 -43.37 -42.98
C ASP A 276 42.97 -42.57 -44.18
N SER A 277 42.55 -41.31 -44.37
CA SER A 277 43.09 -40.45 -45.44
C SER A 277 44.59 -40.10 -45.23
N CYS A 278 45.07 -40.13 -43.98
CA CYS A 278 46.48 -39.94 -43.66
C CYS A 278 47.37 -41.17 -43.96
N LYS A 279 46.78 -42.37 -44.09
CA LYS A 279 47.55 -43.60 -44.42
C LYS A 279 48.12 -43.57 -45.84
N GLU A 280 47.38 -42.97 -46.77
CA GLU A 280 47.82 -42.81 -48.17
C GLU A 280 48.99 -41.82 -48.33
N THR A 281 49.07 -40.82 -47.45
CA THR A 281 50.11 -39.78 -47.46
C THR A 281 51.31 -40.10 -46.56
N ARG A 282 51.31 -41.27 -45.87
CA ARG A 282 52.34 -41.78 -44.94
C ARG A 282 52.68 -40.88 -43.75
N ARG A 283 51.87 -39.86 -43.42
CA ARG A 283 52.10 -38.99 -42.25
C ARG A 283 50.78 -38.67 -41.56
N VAL A 284 50.51 -39.32 -40.42
CA VAL A 284 49.47 -38.86 -39.49
C VAL A 284 49.96 -37.56 -38.84
N SER A 285 49.11 -36.55 -38.77
CA SER A 285 49.54 -35.24 -38.29
C SER A 285 49.98 -35.26 -36.83
N ARG A 286 51.11 -34.57 -36.57
CA ARG A 286 51.62 -34.26 -35.22
C ARG A 286 50.74 -33.24 -34.46
N TYR A 287 49.70 -32.69 -35.10
CA TYR A 287 48.84 -31.69 -34.49
C TYR A 287 47.88 -32.28 -33.46
N VAL A 288 48.14 -31.95 -32.18
CA VAL A 288 47.41 -32.44 -31.00
C VAL A 288 45.92 -32.02 -30.99
N GLY A 289 45.56 -30.93 -31.67
CA GLY A 289 44.22 -30.32 -31.57
C GLY A 289 43.06 -31.20 -32.03
N ILE A 290 43.30 -32.15 -32.95
CA ILE A 290 42.27 -33.09 -33.42
C ILE A 290 41.95 -34.18 -32.38
N TYR A 291 42.98 -34.69 -31.68
CA TYR A 291 42.80 -35.66 -30.60
C TYR A 291 42.07 -35.03 -29.41
N LEU A 292 42.44 -33.80 -29.05
CA LEU A 292 41.72 -33.03 -28.02
C LEU A 292 40.26 -32.79 -28.40
N ALA A 293 39.98 -32.52 -29.67
CA ALA A 293 38.60 -32.35 -30.14
C ALA A 293 37.78 -33.62 -29.91
N LEU A 294 38.36 -34.78 -30.22
CA LEU A 294 37.72 -36.07 -30.02
C LEU A 294 37.55 -36.40 -28.53
N PHE A 295 38.57 -36.25 -27.70
CA PHE A 295 38.47 -36.49 -26.25
C PHE A 295 37.38 -35.60 -25.62
N ASN A 296 37.33 -34.32 -25.99
CA ASN A 296 36.29 -33.42 -25.50
C ASN A 296 34.89 -33.80 -26.00
N ALA A 297 34.76 -34.37 -27.20
CA ALA A 297 33.49 -34.89 -27.71
C ALA A 297 33.04 -36.11 -26.90
N LEU A 298 33.94 -37.10 -26.71
CA LEU A 298 33.68 -38.31 -25.94
C LEU A 298 33.34 -38.01 -24.47
N SER A 299 34.01 -37.03 -23.85
CA SER A 299 33.76 -36.61 -22.46
C SER A 299 32.38 -35.96 -22.26
N ARG A 300 31.79 -35.39 -23.32
CA ARG A 300 30.49 -34.71 -23.24
C ARG A 300 29.30 -35.65 -23.43
N ASP A 301 29.57 -36.85 -23.93
CA ASP A 301 28.54 -37.74 -24.39
C ASP A 301 28.04 -38.64 -23.28
N THR A 302 26.81 -38.35 -22.89
CA THR A 302 26.05 -39.08 -21.88
C THR A 302 25.02 -40.03 -22.50
N ILE A 303 25.06 -40.28 -23.81
CA ILE A 303 24.08 -41.12 -24.53
C ILE A 303 24.72 -42.41 -25.05
N ARG A 304 25.93 -42.35 -25.60
CA ARG A 304 26.68 -43.54 -26.04
C ARG A 304 27.21 -44.36 -24.87
N ASP A 305 27.35 -45.66 -25.09
CA ASP A 305 27.90 -46.60 -24.10
C ASP A 305 29.27 -46.10 -23.58
N PRO A 306 29.42 -45.87 -22.26
CA PRO A 306 30.67 -45.42 -21.65
C PRO A 306 31.87 -46.31 -22.00
N ALA A 307 31.66 -47.63 -22.16
CA ALA A 307 32.73 -48.56 -22.52
C ALA A 307 33.30 -48.29 -23.92
N LEU A 308 32.44 -47.91 -24.88
CA LEU A 308 32.86 -47.52 -26.23
C LEU A 308 33.63 -46.20 -26.21
N ASN A 309 33.22 -45.24 -25.38
CA ASN A 309 33.93 -43.97 -25.23
C ASN A 309 35.33 -44.16 -24.64
N THR A 310 35.45 -45.00 -23.61
CA THR A 310 36.75 -45.38 -23.03
C THR A 310 37.64 -46.11 -24.06
N ARG A 311 37.07 -47.05 -24.83
CA ARG A 311 37.79 -47.78 -25.88
C ARG A 311 38.35 -46.83 -26.95
N ASP A 312 37.51 -45.95 -27.48
CA ASP A 312 37.91 -45.05 -28.57
C ASP A 312 38.89 -43.98 -28.10
N ALA A 313 38.76 -43.52 -26.84
CA ALA A 313 39.72 -42.62 -26.22
C ALA A 313 41.09 -43.29 -26.05
N LYS A 314 41.15 -44.54 -25.57
CA LYS A 314 42.40 -45.31 -25.48
C LYS A 314 43.05 -45.53 -26.85
N ARG A 315 42.24 -45.81 -27.88
CA ARG A 315 42.71 -45.95 -29.26
C ARG A 315 43.30 -44.64 -29.78
N ALA A 316 42.59 -43.52 -29.66
CA ALA A 316 43.06 -42.22 -30.10
C ALA A 316 44.30 -41.76 -29.32
N TRP A 317 44.41 -42.08 -28.02
CA TRP A 317 45.60 -41.84 -27.21
C TRP A 317 46.82 -42.64 -27.70
N SER A 318 46.62 -43.90 -28.06
CA SER A 318 47.69 -44.75 -28.63
C SER A 318 48.20 -44.17 -29.96
N ILE A 319 47.28 -43.77 -30.85
CA ILE A 319 47.65 -43.12 -32.13
C ILE A 319 48.39 -41.81 -31.87
N MET A 320 47.93 -40.99 -30.92
CA MET A 320 48.59 -39.72 -30.58
C MET A 320 49.99 -39.95 -30.03
N SER A 321 50.16 -40.87 -29.08
CA SER A 321 51.44 -41.14 -28.40
C SER A 321 52.52 -41.70 -29.34
N GLN A 322 52.11 -42.38 -30.42
CA GLN A 322 53.04 -42.88 -31.45
C GLN A 322 53.49 -41.79 -32.44
N ASN A 323 52.69 -40.73 -32.63
CA ASN A 323 52.93 -39.73 -33.67
C ASN A 323 53.34 -38.35 -33.11
N VAL A 324 53.06 -38.06 -31.85
CA VAL A 324 53.37 -36.79 -31.18
C VAL A 324 54.54 -37.00 -30.21
N PRO A 325 55.70 -36.34 -30.41
CA PRO A 325 56.92 -36.60 -29.65
C PRO A 325 56.83 -36.17 -28.17
N VAL A 326 56.08 -35.11 -27.86
CA VAL A 326 55.86 -34.63 -26.49
C VAL A 326 54.36 -34.46 -26.25
N VAL A 327 53.82 -35.23 -25.30
CA VAL A 327 52.41 -35.15 -24.93
C VAL A 327 52.21 -33.99 -23.96
N LEU A 328 51.46 -32.98 -24.42
CA LEU A 328 51.24 -31.76 -23.64
C LEU A 328 50.18 -31.98 -22.53
N PRO A 329 50.26 -31.27 -21.38
CA PRO A 329 49.30 -31.33 -20.28
C PRO A 329 47.79 -31.23 -20.67
N PRO A 330 47.38 -30.41 -21.68
CA PRO A 330 45.99 -30.38 -22.13
C PRO A 330 45.46 -31.72 -22.65
N ALA A 331 46.33 -32.59 -23.18
CA ALA A 331 45.94 -33.91 -23.66
C ALA A 331 45.63 -34.86 -22.51
N TYR A 332 46.46 -34.86 -21.46
CA TYR A 332 46.18 -35.57 -20.21
C TYR A 332 44.88 -35.09 -19.58
N ALA A 333 44.66 -33.78 -19.48
CA ALA A 333 43.43 -33.21 -18.92
C ALA A 333 42.17 -33.60 -19.71
N SER A 334 42.23 -33.54 -21.05
CA SER A 334 41.09 -33.91 -21.89
C SER A 334 40.81 -35.42 -21.85
N LEU A 335 41.84 -36.27 -21.79
CA LEU A 335 41.67 -37.72 -21.64
C LEU A 335 41.14 -38.09 -20.24
N ALA A 336 41.68 -37.46 -19.19
CA ALA A 336 41.18 -37.60 -17.81
C ALA A 336 39.70 -37.22 -17.72
N GLY A 337 39.28 -36.17 -18.43
CA GLY A 337 37.88 -35.79 -18.54
C GLY A 337 36.98 -36.85 -19.20
N VAL A 338 37.52 -37.67 -20.12
CA VAL A 338 36.78 -38.81 -20.69
C VAL A 338 36.59 -39.89 -19.64
N PHE A 339 37.67 -40.38 -19.01
CA PHE A 339 37.58 -41.44 -18.01
C PHE A 339 36.74 -41.05 -16.79
N ALA A 340 36.84 -39.80 -16.35
CA ALA A 340 36.00 -39.25 -15.32
C ALA A 340 34.51 -39.23 -15.72
N SER A 341 34.19 -38.86 -16.96
CA SER A 341 32.80 -38.84 -17.44
C SER A 341 32.20 -40.24 -17.65
N THR A 342 33.04 -41.23 -17.97
CA THR A 342 32.62 -42.63 -18.16
C THR A 342 32.57 -43.43 -16.86
N GLY A 343 33.12 -42.89 -15.76
CA GLY A 343 33.16 -43.54 -14.45
C GLY A 343 34.29 -44.57 -14.28
N GLU A 344 35.27 -44.61 -15.20
CA GLU A 344 36.40 -45.55 -15.18
C GLU A 344 37.53 -45.07 -14.24
N MET A 345 37.20 -44.97 -12.95
CA MET A 345 38.06 -44.32 -11.93
C MET A 345 39.44 -44.96 -11.79
N LYS A 346 39.57 -46.27 -11.95
CA LYS A 346 40.88 -46.96 -11.89
C LYS A 346 41.82 -46.48 -12.99
N THR A 347 41.32 -46.41 -14.23
CA THR A 347 42.13 -45.95 -15.36
C THR A 347 42.44 -44.45 -15.28
N LEU A 348 41.56 -43.69 -14.62
CA LEU A 348 41.79 -42.28 -14.34
C LEU A 348 42.93 -42.09 -13.33
N GLU A 349 42.95 -42.85 -12.25
CA GLU A 349 44.02 -42.83 -11.25
C GLU A 349 45.37 -43.22 -11.88
N GLU A 350 45.41 -44.30 -12.68
CA GLU A 350 46.59 -44.70 -13.45
C GLU A 350 47.09 -43.59 -14.39
N LEU A 351 46.17 -42.87 -15.05
CA LEU A 351 46.50 -41.76 -15.94
C LEU A 351 47.06 -40.56 -15.16
N ILE A 352 46.49 -40.24 -14.00
CA ILE A 352 46.97 -39.15 -13.13
C ILE A 352 48.38 -39.46 -12.63
N GLU A 353 48.62 -40.68 -12.13
CA GLU A 353 49.97 -41.07 -11.71
C GLU A 353 50.97 -41.06 -12.88
N HIS A 354 50.53 -41.41 -14.08
CA HIS A 354 51.39 -41.35 -15.27
C HIS A 354 51.69 -39.90 -15.68
N ALA A 355 50.72 -38.98 -15.56
CA ALA A 355 50.92 -37.55 -15.82
C ALA A 355 51.84 -36.90 -14.79
N GLU A 356 51.67 -37.22 -13.50
CA GLU A 356 52.52 -36.72 -12.41
C GLU A 356 53.99 -37.13 -12.60
N ARG A 357 54.24 -38.36 -13.09
CA ARG A 357 55.60 -38.84 -13.41
C ARG A 357 56.20 -38.18 -14.65
N SER A 358 55.39 -37.65 -15.58
CA SER A 358 55.88 -37.12 -16.85
C SER A 358 56.20 -35.62 -16.85
N TRP A 359 55.73 -34.84 -15.86
CA TRP A 359 55.98 -33.40 -15.77
C TRP A 359 57.44 -33.00 -15.46
N GLY A 360 58.28 -33.93 -15.00
CA GLY A 360 59.70 -33.69 -14.68
C GLY A 360 60.70 -33.92 -15.81
N ALA A 361 60.25 -34.24 -17.02
CA ALA A 361 61.13 -34.42 -18.19
C ALA A 361 61.13 -33.16 -19.06
N THR A 362 62.08 -32.24 -18.85
CA THR A 362 62.28 -31.11 -19.76
C THR A 362 63.03 -31.57 -21.01
N ALA A 363 62.47 -31.24 -22.17
CA ALA A 363 63.25 -31.16 -23.41
C ALA A 363 64.13 -29.90 -23.33
N GLU A 364 65.40 -30.04 -22.97
CA GLU A 364 66.39 -29.02 -23.37
C GLU A 364 66.75 -29.25 -24.84
N GLU A 365 66.68 -28.15 -25.60
CA GLU A 365 67.17 -27.93 -26.96
C GLU A 365 67.33 -29.17 -27.84
N ILE A 366 66.31 -29.45 -28.66
CA ILE A 366 66.53 -30.11 -29.94
C ILE A 366 67.43 -29.17 -30.74
N GLN A 367 68.75 -29.40 -30.69
CA GLN A 367 69.61 -29.05 -31.81
C GLN A 367 68.99 -29.72 -33.04
N GLU A 368 68.83 -28.95 -34.12
CA GLU A 368 68.33 -29.46 -35.39
C GLU A 368 69.03 -30.79 -35.73
N PRO A 369 68.31 -31.79 -36.27
CA PRO A 369 68.91 -33.06 -36.61
C PRO A 369 70.09 -32.83 -37.58
N GLU A 370 71.30 -33.26 -37.20
CA GLU A 370 72.41 -33.36 -38.15
C GLU A 370 72.09 -34.51 -39.12
N PHE A 371 71.99 -34.14 -40.39
CA PHE A 371 71.84 -35.07 -41.51
C PHE A 371 73.23 -35.49 -41.98
N ASP A 372 73.46 -36.79 -42.13
CA ASP A 372 74.62 -37.29 -42.88
C ASP A 372 74.45 -37.00 -44.40
N GLU A 373 75.51 -37.15 -45.20
CA GLU A 373 75.54 -36.72 -46.63
C GLU A 373 74.45 -37.38 -47.51
N ASP A 374 73.79 -38.44 -47.03
CA ASP A 374 72.69 -39.14 -47.68
C ASP A 374 71.29 -38.79 -47.12
N GLY A 375 71.20 -37.88 -46.14
CA GLY A 375 69.94 -37.35 -45.62
C GLY A 375 69.18 -38.25 -44.63
N ASN A 376 69.87 -39.12 -43.88
CA ASN A 376 69.27 -39.89 -42.79
C ASN A 376 69.52 -39.21 -41.43
N GLU A 377 68.58 -39.38 -40.50
CA GLU A 377 68.76 -38.92 -39.11
C GLU A 377 69.62 -39.95 -38.35
N VAL A 378 70.72 -39.51 -37.75
CA VAL A 378 71.52 -40.35 -36.84
C VAL A 378 70.90 -40.30 -35.44
N GLU A 379 70.63 -41.47 -34.84
CA GLU A 379 70.05 -41.59 -33.50
C GLU A 379 70.91 -40.92 -32.42
N ALA A 380 70.37 -39.86 -31.80
CA ALA A 380 70.96 -39.26 -30.61
C ALA A 380 70.63 -40.12 -29.37
N VAL A 381 71.66 -40.62 -28.68
CA VAL A 381 71.53 -41.30 -27.38
C VAL A 381 71.45 -40.25 -26.28
N ALA A 382 70.28 -40.14 -25.64
CA ALA A 382 70.07 -39.22 -24.52
C ALA A 382 70.66 -39.77 -23.20
N VAL A 383 71.51 -38.97 -22.56
CA VAL A 383 72.01 -39.19 -21.18
C VAL A 383 71.19 -38.29 -20.24
N PHE A 384 70.74 -38.85 -19.11
CA PHE A 384 69.88 -38.20 -18.14
C PHE A 384 70.65 -37.85 -16.87
N GLU A 385 70.76 -36.56 -16.54
CA GLU A 385 70.99 -36.08 -15.17
C GLU A 385 70.03 -34.92 -14.90
N GLY A 386 69.40 -34.95 -13.72
CA GLY A 386 68.31 -34.03 -13.36
C GLY A 386 68.75 -32.90 -12.43
N GLU A 387 67.88 -31.90 -12.31
CA GLU A 387 67.75 -31.05 -11.12
C GLU A 387 66.33 -30.48 -11.03
N ASP A 388 65.81 -30.38 -9.81
CA ASP A 388 64.45 -29.99 -9.45
C ASP A 388 64.09 -28.57 -9.91
N VAL A 389 63.06 -28.43 -10.75
CA VAL A 389 62.42 -27.14 -11.07
C VAL A 389 60.92 -27.21 -10.75
N ASP A 390 60.45 -26.19 -10.06
CA ASP A 390 59.11 -25.98 -9.49
C ASP A 390 58.00 -25.78 -10.58
N LEU A 391 57.83 -26.77 -11.46
CA LEU A 391 56.96 -26.73 -12.67
C LEU A 391 55.63 -27.51 -12.54
N GLY A 392 55.32 -28.03 -11.35
CA GLY A 392 54.19 -28.95 -11.13
C GLY A 392 52.80 -28.30 -10.96
N SER A 393 52.71 -27.09 -10.39
CA SER A 393 51.41 -26.57 -9.91
C SER A 393 50.38 -26.28 -11.01
N ASP A 394 50.81 -25.69 -12.14
CA ASP A 394 49.89 -25.24 -13.19
C ASP A 394 49.41 -26.42 -14.07
N ASN A 395 50.26 -27.43 -14.26
CA ASN A 395 49.92 -28.64 -15.00
C ASN A 395 48.94 -29.52 -14.22
N ASP A 396 49.14 -29.64 -12.90
CA ASP A 396 48.22 -30.27 -11.97
C ASP A 396 46.83 -29.62 -11.99
N VAL A 397 46.78 -28.28 -11.93
CA VAL A 397 45.51 -27.52 -11.98
C VAL A 397 44.76 -27.82 -13.28
N LEU A 398 45.46 -27.90 -14.41
CA LEU A 398 44.84 -28.23 -15.70
C LEU A 398 44.31 -29.66 -15.73
N LEU A 399 45.06 -30.62 -15.16
CA LEU A 399 44.65 -32.02 -15.07
C LEU A 399 43.39 -32.17 -14.21
N PHE A 400 43.38 -31.62 -12.99
CA PHE A 400 42.23 -31.67 -12.09
C PHE A 400 41.00 -30.94 -12.66
N ASN A 401 41.21 -29.86 -13.40
CA ASN A 401 40.13 -29.20 -14.14
C ASN A 401 39.50 -30.15 -15.18
N GLY A 402 40.32 -30.93 -15.90
CA GLY A 402 39.86 -32.00 -16.79
C GLY A 402 39.04 -33.05 -16.06
N VAL A 403 39.54 -33.55 -14.93
CA VAL A 403 38.86 -34.54 -14.05
C VAL A 403 37.50 -34.01 -13.59
N ILE A 404 37.46 -32.87 -12.91
CA ILE A 404 36.23 -32.30 -12.35
C ILE A 404 35.24 -31.95 -13.48
N SER A 405 35.73 -31.43 -14.62
CA SER A 405 34.89 -31.20 -15.78
C SER A 405 34.31 -32.49 -16.36
N GLY A 406 35.03 -33.61 -16.32
CA GLY A 406 34.52 -34.92 -16.71
C GLY A 406 33.48 -35.45 -15.72
N LEU A 407 33.78 -35.45 -14.42
CA LEU A 407 32.86 -35.87 -13.36
C LEU A 407 31.56 -35.07 -13.39
N SER A 408 31.62 -33.76 -13.66
CA SER A 408 30.42 -32.92 -13.74
C SER A 408 29.49 -33.29 -14.91
N LYS A 409 30.02 -33.96 -15.94
CA LYS A 409 29.27 -34.41 -17.12
C LYS A 409 28.84 -35.86 -17.03
N ALA A 410 29.27 -36.59 -16.00
CA ALA A 410 28.90 -38.00 -15.82
C ALA A 410 27.38 -38.18 -15.76
N ARG A 411 26.92 -39.38 -16.14
CA ARG A 411 25.49 -39.75 -16.05
C ARG A 411 25.04 -39.90 -14.61
N ASP A 412 25.88 -40.53 -13.79
CA ASP A 412 25.61 -40.81 -12.39
C ASP A 412 26.08 -39.65 -11.50
N ASP A 413 25.55 -39.58 -10.27
CA ASP A 413 25.96 -38.58 -9.29
C ASP A 413 27.41 -38.83 -8.82
N GLN A 414 28.32 -38.02 -9.35
CA GLN A 414 29.74 -38.04 -9.02
C GLN A 414 30.15 -36.89 -8.08
N THR A 415 29.19 -36.22 -7.42
CA THR A 415 29.48 -35.05 -6.59
C THR A 415 30.40 -35.37 -5.40
N ALA A 416 30.32 -36.58 -4.84
CA ALA A 416 31.24 -37.04 -3.79
C ALA A 416 32.70 -37.14 -4.28
N ASN A 417 32.92 -37.60 -5.50
CA ASN A 417 34.25 -37.66 -6.10
C ASN A 417 34.76 -36.25 -6.41
N ILE A 418 33.90 -35.35 -6.91
CA ILE A 418 34.26 -33.93 -7.10
C ILE A 418 34.71 -33.31 -5.78
N GLU A 419 34.01 -33.59 -4.68
CA GLU A 419 34.38 -33.12 -3.34
C GLU A 419 35.77 -33.64 -2.92
N ALA A 420 36.06 -34.93 -3.14
CA ALA A 420 37.37 -35.52 -2.83
C ALA A 420 38.51 -34.87 -3.64
N TYR A 421 38.31 -34.64 -4.95
CA TYR A 421 39.30 -33.96 -5.78
C TYR A 421 39.50 -32.50 -5.39
N LEU A 422 38.44 -31.78 -5.01
CA LEU A 422 38.56 -30.40 -4.50
C LEU A 422 39.33 -30.34 -3.18
N GLU A 423 39.13 -31.31 -2.28
CA GLU A 423 39.90 -31.43 -1.04
C GLU A 423 41.36 -31.76 -1.30
N MET A 424 41.65 -32.63 -2.27
CA MET A 424 43.01 -32.95 -2.68
C MET A 424 43.71 -31.75 -3.32
N MET A 425 43.03 -30.96 -4.15
CA MET A 425 43.60 -29.71 -4.67
C MET A 425 43.95 -28.75 -3.53
N ARG A 426 43.05 -28.62 -2.53
CA ARG A 426 43.29 -27.78 -1.36
C ARG A 426 44.45 -28.27 -0.49
N SER A 427 44.59 -29.58 -0.28
CA SER A 427 45.70 -30.13 0.52
C SER A 427 47.06 -29.95 -0.17
N ARG A 428 47.07 -29.92 -1.51
CA ARG A 428 48.24 -29.61 -2.35
C ARG A 428 48.49 -28.11 -2.57
N GLY A 429 47.64 -27.22 -2.03
CA GLY A 429 47.78 -25.77 -2.20
C GLY A 429 47.48 -25.27 -3.62
N LEU A 430 46.77 -26.05 -4.43
CA LEU A 430 46.43 -25.71 -5.81
C LEU A 430 45.22 -24.77 -5.87
N PRO A 431 45.24 -23.71 -6.70
CA PRO A 431 44.12 -22.78 -6.82
C PRO A 431 42.90 -23.39 -7.51
N ILE A 432 41.71 -23.08 -7.00
CA ILE A 432 40.44 -23.44 -7.64
C ILE A 432 40.15 -22.42 -8.75
N THR A 433 40.13 -22.86 -10.00
CA THR A 433 39.92 -21.99 -11.17
C THR A 433 38.46 -21.80 -11.54
N ASP A 434 38.14 -20.74 -12.30
CA ASP A 434 36.79 -20.40 -12.77
C ASP A 434 36.03 -21.57 -13.41
N SER A 435 36.73 -22.44 -14.15
CA SER A 435 36.14 -23.59 -14.83
C SER A 435 35.77 -24.72 -13.86
N ILE A 436 36.57 -24.91 -12.81
CA ILE A 436 36.30 -25.89 -11.75
C ILE A 436 35.05 -25.46 -10.96
N VAL A 437 34.94 -24.17 -10.64
CA VAL A 437 33.75 -23.62 -9.99
C VAL A 437 32.52 -23.85 -10.85
N ARG A 438 32.57 -23.50 -12.14
CA ARG A 438 31.45 -23.71 -13.07
C ARG A 438 31.05 -25.18 -13.21
N ALA A 439 32.02 -26.08 -13.37
CA ALA A 439 31.78 -27.53 -13.48
C ALA A 439 31.18 -28.10 -12.17
N THR A 440 31.71 -27.69 -11.02
CA THR A 440 31.18 -28.11 -9.71
C THR A 440 29.76 -27.59 -9.51
N THR A 441 29.50 -26.32 -9.82
CA THR A 441 28.15 -25.74 -9.78
C THR A 441 27.19 -26.50 -10.70
N ASP A 442 27.59 -26.82 -11.93
CA ASP A 442 26.75 -27.61 -12.85
C ASP A 442 26.39 -28.98 -12.29
N ALA A 443 27.37 -29.70 -11.72
CA ALA A 443 27.13 -30.99 -11.07
C ALA A 443 26.19 -30.87 -9.87
N CYS A 444 26.46 -29.90 -8.97
CA CYS A 444 25.64 -29.65 -7.79
C CYS A 444 24.20 -29.26 -8.12
N VAL A 445 23.99 -28.48 -9.19
CA VAL A 445 22.66 -28.09 -9.65
C VAL A 445 21.93 -29.27 -10.28
N ARG A 446 22.61 -30.05 -11.13
CA ARG A 446 22.03 -31.23 -11.81
C ARG A 446 21.61 -32.32 -10.82
N PHE A 447 22.42 -32.59 -9.79
CA PHE A 447 22.18 -33.65 -8.80
C PHE A 447 21.68 -33.11 -7.44
N GLU A 448 21.31 -31.83 -7.38
CA GLU A 448 20.79 -31.15 -6.17
C GLU A 448 21.68 -31.25 -4.91
N ASN A 449 23.00 -31.41 -5.07
CA ASN A 449 23.94 -31.45 -3.95
C ASN A 449 24.33 -30.03 -3.48
N TRP A 450 23.42 -29.40 -2.74
CA TRP A 450 23.60 -28.05 -2.20
C TRP A 450 24.65 -27.94 -1.09
N LYS A 451 24.97 -29.05 -0.42
CA LYS A 451 25.96 -29.09 0.66
C LYS A 451 27.36 -28.85 0.12
N LEU A 452 27.73 -29.55 -0.96
CA LEU A 452 28.99 -29.37 -1.65
C LEU A 452 29.15 -27.94 -2.16
N LEU A 453 28.09 -27.37 -2.76
CA LEU A 453 28.16 -26.00 -3.28
C LEU A 453 28.39 -24.94 -2.18
N ARG A 454 27.84 -25.16 -0.98
CA ARG A 454 28.10 -24.31 0.19
C ARG A 454 29.53 -24.51 0.75
N LYS A 455 30.09 -25.71 0.62
CA LYS A 455 31.48 -26.01 0.97
C LYS A 455 32.46 -25.39 -0.02
N LEU A 456 32.16 -25.46 -1.32
CA LEU A 456 32.92 -24.81 -2.39
C LEU A 456 33.05 -23.31 -2.11
N MET A 457 31.96 -22.62 -1.77
CA MET A 457 31.98 -21.18 -1.42
C MET A 457 32.99 -20.84 -0.30
N LYS A 458 33.24 -21.77 0.64
CA LYS A 458 34.23 -21.58 1.72
C LYS A 458 35.67 -21.91 1.30
N MET A 459 35.83 -22.63 0.19
CA MET A 459 37.13 -23.05 -0.35
C MET A 459 37.65 -22.06 -1.41
N LEU A 460 36.82 -21.12 -1.87
CA LEU A 460 37.19 -20.15 -2.89
C LEU A 460 38.10 -19.06 -2.34
N ASP A 461 39.24 -18.91 -3.00
CA ASP A 461 40.03 -17.69 -2.97
C ASP A 461 39.61 -16.81 -4.17
N VAL A 462 39.11 -15.61 -3.89
CA VAL A 462 38.58 -14.69 -4.91
C VAL A 462 39.70 -14.14 -5.78
N ASP A 463 40.89 -13.93 -5.21
CA ASP A 463 42.04 -13.33 -5.91
C ASP A 463 42.67 -14.33 -6.89
N ALA A 464 42.45 -15.63 -6.69
CA ALA A 464 42.90 -16.69 -7.58
C ALA A 464 42.01 -16.86 -8.84
N LEU A 465 40.81 -16.26 -8.87
CA LEU A 465 39.87 -16.36 -9.99
C LEU A 465 40.17 -15.32 -11.06
N LYS A 466 40.27 -15.74 -12.33
CA LYS A 466 40.55 -14.82 -13.46
C LYS A 466 39.38 -13.87 -13.71
N ASN A 467 38.14 -14.36 -13.58
CA ASN A 467 36.93 -13.56 -13.70
C ASN A 467 35.93 -13.88 -12.58
N ALA A 468 36.27 -13.48 -11.35
CA ALA A 468 35.46 -13.75 -10.16
C ALA A 468 33.99 -13.30 -10.30
N GLU A 469 33.75 -12.10 -10.85
CA GLU A 469 32.39 -11.55 -11.02
C GLU A 469 31.53 -12.40 -11.97
N ILE A 470 32.07 -12.75 -13.14
CA ILE A 470 31.36 -13.55 -14.14
C ILE A 470 31.09 -14.96 -13.59
N CYS A 471 32.07 -15.55 -12.92
CA CYS A 471 31.96 -16.90 -12.36
C CYS A 471 30.89 -16.97 -11.25
N ALA A 472 30.87 -15.97 -10.36
CA ALA A 472 29.85 -15.86 -9.33
C ALA A 472 28.47 -15.55 -9.93
N GLY A 473 28.40 -14.69 -10.95
CA GLY A 473 27.16 -14.37 -11.67
C GLY A 473 26.53 -15.57 -12.36
N ASP A 474 27.33 -16.41 -13.02
CA ASP A 474 26.85 -17.67 -13.61
C ASP A 474 26.32 -18.64 -12.53
N THR A 475 26.98 -18.71 -11.38
CA THR A 475 26.57 -19.57 -10.26
C THR A 475 25.25 -19.09 -9.64
N ILE A 476 25.12 -17.78 -9.38
CA ILE A 476 23.90 -17.17 -8.88
C ILE A 476 22.76 -17.36 -9.88
N SER A 477 23.01 -17.13 -11.17
CA SER A 477 21.99 -17.28 -12.21
C SER A 477 21.40 -18.69 -12.23
N LYS A 478 22.24 -19.74 -12.19
CA LYS A 478 21.77 -21.14 -12.13
C LYS A 478 20.98 -21.46 -10.87
N LEU A 479 21.41 -20.94 -9.71
CA LEU A 479 20.70 -21.14 -8.44
C LEU A 479 19.31 -20.50 -8.44
N LEU A 480 19.19 -19.31 -9.02
CA LEU A 480 17.91 -18.62 -9.15
C LEU A 480 17.00 -19.30 -10.18
N GLU A 481 17.55 -19.80 -11.30
CA GLU A 481 16.79 -20.56 -12.31
C GLU A 481 16.20 -21.86 -11.77
N VAL A 482 16.89 -22.54 -10.86
CA VAL A 482 16.39 -23.76 -10.18
C VAL A 482 15.50 -23.42 -8.98
N GLY A 483 15.31 -22.14 -8.65
CA GLY A 483 14.45 -21.70 -7.56
C GLY A 483 15.04 -21.91 -6.15
N ASN A 484 16.36 -22.13 -6.03
CA ASN A 484 17.03 -22.22 -4.73
C ASN A 484 17.42 -20.82 -4.20
N TRP A 485 16.39 -20.06 -3.80
CA TRP A 485 16.53 -18.68 -3.32
C TRP A 485 17.45 -18.54 -2.11
N GLY A 486 17.42 -19.53 -1.19
CA GLY A 486 18.21 -19.52 0.03
C GLY A 486 19.71 -19.54 -0.23
N LEU A 487 20.18 -20.45 -1.08
CA LEU A 487 21.60 -20.55 -1.42
C LEU A 487 22.04 -19.42 -2.37
N GLY A 488 21.18 -19.01 -3.31
CA GLY A 488 21.43 -17.84 -4.16
C GLY A 488 21.67 -16.57 -3.33
N ARG A 489 20.92 -16.39 -2.24
CA ARG A 489 21.11 -15.29 -1.28
C ARG A 489 22.45 -15.37 -0.54
N GLU A 490 22.90 -16.56 -0.14
CA GLU A 490 24.21 -16.74 0.50
C GLU A 490 25.35 -16.38 -0.45
N TRP A 491 25.27 -16.79 -1.72
CA TRP A 491 26.24 -16.43 -2.75
C TRP A 491 26.26 -14.94 -3.05
N LEU A 492 25.10 -14.27 -3.09
CA LEU A 492 25.04 -12.81 -3.23
C LEU A 492 25.69 -12.09 -2.04
N ILE A 493 25.46 -12.56 -0.80
CA ILE A 493 26.12 -12.02 0.39
C ILE A 493 27.63 -12.24 0.34
N PHE A 494 28.08 -13.42 -0.11
CA PHE A 494 29.50 -13.69 -0.33
C PHE A 494 30.11 -12.72 -1.33
N CYS A 495 29.45 -12.44 -2.46
CA CYS A 495 29.93 -11.47 -3.44
C CYS A 495 30.03 -10.07 -2.84
N GLN A 496 28.99 -9.64 -2.13
CA GLN A 496 28.95 -8.31 -1.52
C GLN A 496 30.06 -8.11 -0.46
N ARG A 497 30.38 -9.15 0.32
CA ARG A 497 31.48 -9.12 1.30
C ARG A 497 32.86 -8.98 0.67
N ASN A 498 33.04 -9.54 -0.53
CA ASN A 498 34.28 -9.48 -1.29
C ASN A 498 34.30 -8.31 -2.30
N GLY A 499 33.31 -7.42 -2.26
CA GLY A 499 33.24 -6.27 -3.18
C GLY A 499 33.00 -6.63 -4.65
N LEU A 500 32.47 -7.83 -4.93
CA LEU A 500 32.19 -8.30 -6.29
C LEU A 500 30.79 -7.85 -6.76
N HIS A 501 30.68 -7.46 -8.03
CA HIS A 501 29.42 -7.11 -8.69
C HIS A 501 29.04 -8.12 -9.80
N PRO A 502 28.55 -9.31 -9.43
CA PRO A 502 28.30 -10.37 -10.40
C PRO A 502 27.12 -10.04 -11.33
N PRO A 503 27.28 -10.14 -12.66
CA PRO A 503 26.17 -9.96 -13.60
C PRO A 503 25.23 -11.17 -13.56
N VAL A 504 23.95 -10.95 -13.23
CA VAL A 504 22.95 -12.03 -13.16
C VAL A 504 22.11 -12.09 -14.44
N ARG A 505 22.01 -13.28 -15.05
CA ARG A 505 21.21 -13.54 -16.27
C ARG A 505 19.72 -13.54 -15.94
N ARG A 506 18.89 -13.21 -16.95
CA ARG A 506 17.41 -13.19 -16.83
C ARG A 506 16.88 -12.33 -15.67
N LYS A 507 17.66 -11.38 -15.15
CA LYS A 507 17.29 -10.59 -13.96
C LYS A 507 15.94 -9.89 -14.06
N MET A 508 15.57 -9.40 -15.25
CA MET A 508 14.29 -8.73 -15.48
C MET A 508 13.10 -9.70 -15.39
N GLU A 509 13.26 -10.90 -15.95
CA GLU A 509 12.23 -11.95 -15.90
C GLU A 509 12.07 -12.46 -14.47
N LEU A 510 13.20 -12.74 -13.79
CA LEU A 510 13.20 -13.19 -12.40
C LEU A 510 12.52 -12.17 -11.47
N LEU A 511 12.82 -10.88 -11.60
CA LEU A 511 12.19 -9.84 -10.78
C LEU A 511 10.68 -9.75 -11.04
N ARG A 512 10.24 -9.91 -12.29
CA ARG A 512 8.83 -9.93 -12.65
C ARG A 512 8.11 -11.15 -12.07
N GLU A 513 8.69 -12.34 -12.20
CA GLU A 513 8.19 -13.58 -11.59
C GLU A 513 8.09 -13.45 -10.06
N MET A 514 9.05 -12.76 -9.43
CA MET A 514 9.00 -12.49 -7.98
C MET A 514 7.85 -11.56 -7.58
N VAL A 515 7.54 -10.55 -8.40
CA VAL A 515 6.39 -9.66 -8.17
C VAL A 515 5.07 -10.41 -8.34
N GLU A 516 4.92 -11.17 -9.43
CA GLU A 516 3.72 -11.96 -9.73
C GLU A 516 3.43 -12.97 -8.61
N ASN A 517 4.46 -13.61 -8.07
CA ASN A 517 4.35 -14.55 -6.96
C ASN A 517 4.30 -13.90 -5.56
N LYS A 518 4.33 -12.56 -5.46
CA LYS A 518 4.41 -11.79 -4.20
C LYS A 518 5.51 -12.29 -3.26
N SER A 519 6.69 -12.55 -3.82
CA SER A 519 7.85 -13.03 -3.08
C SER A 519 8.30 -12.05 -1.99
N LYS A 520 8.85 -12.59 -0.90
CA LYS A 520 9.41 -11.81 0.23
C LYS A 520 10.94 -11.75 0.22
N GLU A 521 11.60 -12.29 -0.81
CA GLU A 521 13.07 -12.35 -0.91
C GLU A 521 13.69 -11.00 -1.35
N TRP A 522 13.46 -9.96 -0.53
CA TRP A 522 13.89 -8.59 -0.81
C TRP A 522 15.41 -8.43 -0.97
N ARG A 523 16.24 -9.26 -0.31
CA ARG A 523 17.71 -9.17 -0.41
C ARG A 523 18.20 -9.48 -1.81
N ILE A 524 17.58 -10.44 -2.47
CA ILE A 524 17.90 -10.82 -3.86
C ILE A 524 17.45 -9.69 -4.78
N ALA A 525 16.19 -9.25 -4.62
CA ALA A 525 15.64 -8.18 -5.45
C ALA A 525 16.43 -6.87 -5.32
N TYR A 526 16.80 -6.48 -4.10
CA TYR A 526 17.58 -5.28 -3.84
C TYR A 526 19.00 -5.37 -4.44
N ALA A 527 19.68 -6.51 -4.31
CA ALA A 527 21.00 -6.72 -4.90
C ALA A 527 20.97 -6.58 -6.43
N LEU A 528 20.01 -7.23 -7.10
CA LEU A 528 19.81 -7.16 -8.56
C LEU A 528 19.50 -5.72 -9.03
N ALA A 529 18.72 -4.98 -8.24
CA ALA A 529 18.44 -3.58 -8.52
C ALA A 529 19.68 -2.69 -8.38
N THR A 530 20.49 -2.87 -7.32
CA THR A 530 21.72 -2.11 -7.13
C THR A 530 22.76 -2.34 -8.23
N GLU A 531 22.89 -3.57 -8.73
CA GLU A 531 23.72 -3.89 -9.89
C GLU A 531 23.24 -3.11 -11.12
N THR A 532 21.93 -3.09 -11.37
CA THR A 532 21.33 -2.35 -12.48
C THR A 532 21.59 -0.85 -12.39
N MET A 533 21.66 -0.31 -11.18
CA MET A 533 21.98 1.10 -10.90
C MET A 533 23.47 1.44 -11.07
N SER A 534 24.37 0.46 -11.15
CA SER A 534 25.79 0.67 -11.43
C SER A 534 26.08 1.00 -12.91
N PHE A 535 25.11 0.77 -13.80
CA PHE A 535 25.30 0.97 -15.23
C PHE A 535 25.42 2.45 -15.59
N ARG A 536 26.48 2.80 -16.35
CA ARG A 536 26.76 4.18 -16.79
C ARG A 536 25.58 4.85 -17.51
N ARG A 537 24.73 4.05 -18.18
CA ARG A 537 23.54 4.50 -18.88
C ARG A 537 22.37 3.56 -18.59
N LEU A 538 21.26 4.12 -18.14
CA LEU A 538 20.01 3.37 -17.96
C LEU A 538 19.15 3.43 -19.23
N VAL A 539 18.49 2.30 -19.53
CA VAL A 539 17.44 2.14 -20.55
C VAL A 539 16.11 1.93 -19.82
N GLN A 540 14.97 2.15 -20.48
CA GLN A 540 13.63 2.00 -19.87
C GLN A 540 13.45 0.66 -19.14
N ASN A 541 13.82 -0.46 -19.78
CA ASN A 541 13.75 -1.79 -19.20
C ASN A 541 14.52 -1.93 -17.87
N ASN A 542 15.63 -1.20 -17.72
CA ASN A 542 16.42 -1.22 -16.48
C ASN A 542 15.64 -0.54 -15.35
N VAL A 543 15.01 0.59 -15.63
CA VAL A 543 14.20 1.33 -14.64
C VAL A 543 12.97 0.51 -14.26
N ASP A 544 12.34 -0.16 -15.24
CA ASP A 544 11.24 -1.09 -15.00
C ASP A 544 11.66 -2.25 -14.07
N SER A 545 12.85 -2.83 -14.27
CA SER A 545 13.35 -3.89 -13.39
C SER A 545 13.62 -3.39 -11.95
N VAL A 546 14.10 -2.16 -11.77
CA VAL A 546 14.26 -1.55 -10.44
C VAL A 546 12.90 -1.29 -9.79
N ALA A 547 11.89 -0.94 -10.59
CA ALA A 547 10.52 -0.79 -10.10
C ALA A 547 9.94 -2.12 -9.61
N ASP A 548 10.18 -3.21 -10.34
CA ASP A 548 9.76 -4.56 -9.94
C ASP A 548 10.46 -4.99 -8.64
N ALA A 549 11.76 -4.71 -8.50
CA ALA A 549 12.49 -4.97 -7.26
C ALA A 549 11.98 -4.14 -6.07
N ALA A 550 11.59 -2.89 -6.30
CA ALA A 550 11.01 -2.03 -5.27
C ALA A 550 9.65 -2.59 -4.78
N GLU A 551 8.85 -3.18 -5.65
CA GLU A 551 7.60 -3.84 -5.29
C GLU A 551 7.82 -5.12 -4.46
N VAL A 552 8.83 -5.93 -4.80
CA VAL A 552 9.25 -7.08 -3.96
C VAL A 552 9.69 -6.62 -2.56
N CYS A 553 10.44 -5.51 -2.48
CA CYS A 553 10.83 -4.93 -1.18
C CYS A 553 9.61 -4.45 -0.37
N LEU A 554 8.60 -3.90 -1.04
CA LEU A 554 7.34 -3.48 -0.41
C LEU A 554 6.54 -4.69 0.10
N ASN A 555 6.49 -5.80 -0.65
CA ASN A 555 5.83 -7.05 -0.24
C ASN A 555 6.48 -7.68 1.01
N ALA A 556 7.77 -7.41 1.24
CA ALA A 556 8.52 -7.86 2.40
C ALA A 556 8.53 -6.85 3.56
N ASP A 557 7.76 -5.75 3.48
CA ASP A 557 7.73 -4.63 4.44
C ASP A 557 9.11 -3.95 4.70
N HIS A 558 10.03 -4.03 3.74
CA HIS A 558 11.33 -3.36 3.79
C HIS A 558 11.27 -1.98 3.13
N LEU A 559 10.57 -1.06 3.79
CA LEU A 559 10.21 0.28 3.28
C LEU A 559 11.44 1.18 3.02
N ASP A 560 12.51 1.03 3.78
CA ASP A 560 13.75 1.80 3.61
C ASP A 560 14.46 1.46 2.29
N CYS A 561 14.42 0.18 1.89
CA CYS A 561 15.00 -0.28 0.64
C CYS A 561 14.27 0.34 -0.56
N VAL A 562 12.94 0.41 -0.51
CA VAL A 562 12.11 1.06 -1.55
C VAL A 562 12.50 2.53 -1.70
N SER A 563 12.62 3.25 -0.58
CA SER A 563 13.01 4.66 -0.58
C SER A 563 14.41 4.88 -1.17
N LYS A 564 15.38 4.03 -0.80
CA LYS A 564 16.75 4.09 -1.35
C LYS A 564 16.80 3.79 -2.84
N LEU A 565 16.03 2.79 -3.31
CA LEU A 565 15.95 2.48 -4.74
C LEU A 565 15.35 3.65 -5.52
N PHE A 566 14.27 4.25 -5.02
CA PHE A 566 13.68 5.44 -5.65
C PHE A 566 14.68 6.60 -5.73
N ASP A 567 15.36 6.93 -4.63
CA ASP A 567 16.35 8.01 -4.60
C ASP A 567 17.53 7.73 -5.55
N SER A 568 17.96 6.46 -5.66
CA SER A 568 19.03 6.06 -6.59
C SER A 568 18.63 6.25 -8.05
N VAL A 569 17.40 5.87 -8.42
CA VAL A 569 16.86 6.05 -9.78
C VAL A 569 16.71 7.54 -10.07
N ALA A 570 16.07 8.30 -9.18
CA ALA A 570 15.86 9.73 -9.34
C ALA A 570 17.16 10.54 -9.40
N GLY A 571 18.22 10.07 -8.73
CA GLY A 571 19.55 10.68 -8.71
C GLY A 571 20.45 10.32 -9.89
N HIS A 572 20.08 9.36 -10.73
CA HIS A 572 20.95 8.85 -11.79
C HIS A 572 21.25 9.91 -12.87
N SER A 573 22.51 9.95 -13.34
CA SER A 573 22.99 10.94 -14.32
C SER A 573 22.18 10.96 -15.61
N SER A 574 21.72 9.80 -16.07
CA SER A 574 20.89 9.66 -17.28
C SER A 574 19.55 10.40 -17.15
N LEU A 575 18.86 10.25 -16.02
CA LEU A 575 17.56 10.90 -15.77
C LEU A 575 17.72 12.40 -15.49
N ARG A 576 18.80 12.79 -14.79
CA ARG A 576 19.12 14.19 -14.52
C ARG A 576 19.39 14.98 -15.80
N PHE A 577 20.05 14.37 -16.78
CA PHE A 577 20.27 14.95 -18.10
C PHE A 577 18.95 15.21 -18.84
N PHE A 578 18.06 14.22 -18.91
CA PHE A 578 16.74 14.38 -19.55
C PHE A 578 15.86 15.42 -18.84
N ARG A 579 15.86 15.46 -17.50
CA ARG A 579 15.08 16.44 -16.73
C ARG A 579 15.58 17.87 -16.94
N ASN A 580 16.90 18.07 -16.99
CA ASN A 580 17.48 19.37 -17.29
C ASN A 580 17.18 19.80 -18.73
N HIS A 581 17.20 18.86 -19.68
CA HIS A 581 16.86 19.14 -21.07
C HIS A 581 15.37 19.50 -21.25
N GLN A 582 14.44 18.76 -20.62
CA GLN A 582 13.01 19.11 -20.61
C GLN A 582 12.76 20.50 -20.02
N ARG A 583 13.45 20.86 -18.93
CA ARG A 583 13.35 22.19 -18.31
C ARG A 583 13.91 23.29 -19.22
N GLN A 584 14.99 23.04 -19.95
CA GLN A 584 15.54 24.00 -20.91
C GLN A 584 14.60 24.22 -22.10
N VAL A 585 13.99 23.14 -22.62
CA VAL A 585 12.98 23.20 -23.69
C VAL A 585 11.72 23.95 -23.24
N GLN A 586 11.25 23.75 -22.01
CA GLN A 586 10.10 24.50 -21.45
C GLN A 586 10.43 25.96 -21.09
N ALA A 587 11.69 26.29 -20.80
CA ALA A 587 12.13 27.65 -20.46
C ALA A 587 12.41 28.55 -21.69
N GLY A 588 12.16 28.07 -22.91
CA GLY A 588 12.26 28.86 -24.14
C GLY A 588 13.67 29.34 -24.49
N ARG A 589 14.72 28.80 -23.86
CA ARG A 589 16.11 29.07 -24.23
C ARG A 589 16.61 27.91 -25.10
N ASP A 590 16.83 28.21 -26.36
CA ASP A 590 17.33 27.35 -27.44
C ASP A 590 16.29 26.44 -28.13
N ALA A 591 15.33 27.06 -28.81
CA ALA A 591 14.52 26.43 -29.87
C ALA A 591 15.28 26.26 -31.20
N MET A 592 16.62 26.27 -31.18
CA MET A 592 17.43 26.36 -32.39
C MET A 592 18.60 25.37 -32.41
N GLN A 593 18.34 24.11 -32.05
CA GLN A 593 18.96 22.92 -32.66
C GLN A 593 18.40 21.65 -32.02
N PRO A 594 17.60 20.83 -32.74
CA PRO A 594 17.30 19.49 -32.27
C PRO A 594 18.58 18.67 -32.43
N LEU A 595 19.32 18.46 -31.34
CA LEU A 595 20.33 17.40 -31.30
C LEU A 595 19.62 16.09 -31.67
N LYS A 596 20.02 15.52 -32.82
CA LYS A 596 19.66 14.16 -33.26
C LYS A 596 20.23 13.14 -32.26
N LEU A 597 19.65 13.05 -31.06
CA LEU A 597 19.84 11.90 -30.19
C LEU A 597 18.75 10.89 -30.55
N ASN A 598 19.13 9.83 -31.26
CA ASN A 598 18.30 8.65 -31.57
C ASN A 598 17.92 7.85 -30.30
N VAL A 599 17.61 8.50 -29.19
CA VAL A 599 17.51 7.87 -27.88
C VAL A 599 16.23 8.34 -27.22
N GLU A 600 15.32 7.39 -27.00
CA GLU A 600 14.08 7.61 -26.29
C GLU A 600 14.33 8.11 -24.85
N PRO A 601 13.50 9.06 -24.36
CA PRO A 601 13.61 9.55 -22.99
C PRO A 601 13.26 8.46 -21.99
N VAL A 602 14.12 8.25 -20.99
CA VAL A 602 13.86 7.30 -19.90
C VAL A 602 12.90 7.94 -18.90
N ILE A 603 11.82 7.25 -18.55
CA ILE A 603 10.77 7.74 -17.68
C ILE A 603 10.63 6.81 -16.47
N ILE A 604 10.57 7.40 -15.27
CA ILE A 604 10.31 6.64 -14.04
C ILE A 604 8.86 6.12 -14.09
N PRO A 605 8.62 4.80 -14.04
CA PRO A 605 7.30 4.23 -14.16
C PRO A 605 6.42 4.60 -12.96
N LEU A 606 5.11 4.76 -13.20
CA LEU A 606 4.14 5.18 -12.18
C LEU A 606 4.15 4.25 -10.95
N ARG A 607 4.34 2.94 -11.16
CA ARG A 607 4.42 1.95 -10.07
C ARG A 607 5.55 2.23 -9.08
N LEU A 608 6.70 2.72 -9.54
CA LEU A 608 7.83 3.05 -8.65
C LEU A 608 7.52 4.28 -7.78
N TYR A 609 6.83 5.29 -8.34
CA TYR A 609 6.32 6.42 -7.54
C TYR A 609 5.33 5.96 -6.47
N LYS A 610 4.34 5.13 -6.85
CA LYS A 610 3.36 4.57 -5.92
C LYS A 610 4.03 3.78 -4.79
N SER A 611 4.96 2.87 -5.12
CA SER A 611 5.68 2.06 -4.14
C SER A 611 6.50 2.92 -3.18
N ALA A 612 7.17 3.97 -3.68
CA ALA A 612 7.94 4.89 -2.85
C ALA A 612 7.05 5.72 -1.90
N ILE A 613 5.92 6.24 -2.39
CA ILE A 613 4.94 6.96 -1.57
C ILE A 613 4.35 6.04 -0.51
N LEU A 614 3.90 4.85 -0.89
CA LEU A 614 3.36 3.86 0.05
C LEU A 614 4.40 3.46 1.11
N ALA A 615 5.66 3.29 0.71
CA ALA A 615 6.74 3.01 1.65
C ALA A 615 6.91 4.13 2.67
N LEU A 616 6.90 5.39 2.23
CA LEU A 616 7.00 6.55 3.12
C LEU A 616 5.77 6.75 4.00
N LEU A 617 4.57 6.38 3.56
CA LEU A 617 3.34 6.47 4.37
C LEU A 617 3.21 5.33 5.39
N ARG A 618 3.72 4.13 5.07
CA ARG A 618 3.62 2.92 5.93
C ARG A 618 4.66 2.85 7.03
N GLN A 619 5.75 3.62 7.00
CA GLN A 619 6.73 3.54 8.10
C GLN A 619 6.06 3.98 9.43
N PRO A 620 6.42 3.37 10.58
CA PRO A 620 5.83 3.75 11.86
C PRO A 620 6.09 5.23 12.16
N LYS A 621 5.13 5.93 12.77
CA LYS A 621 5.32 7.34 13.20
C LYS A 621 6.55 7.43 14.09
N GLY A 622 7.43 8.37 13.79
CA GLY A 622 8.67 8.58 14.55
C GLY A 622 8.36 8.95 16.01
N ALA A 623 9.28 8.67 16.92
CA ALA A 623 9.17 9.14 18.31
C ALA A 623 9.26 10.68 18.39
N GLU A 624 9.89 11.31 17.39
CA GLU A 624 10.02 12.76 17.27
C GLU A 624 9.11 13.34 16.17
N PRO A 625 8.46 14.49 16.40
CA PRO A 625 7.61 15.16 15.41
C PRO A 625 8.35 15.54 14.10
N ALA A 626 9.66 15.75 14.18
CA ALA A 626 10.49 16.18 13.04
C ALA A 626 10.62 15.10 11.95
N ASP A 627 10.61 13.82 12.33
CA ASP A 627 10.67 12.71 11.38
C ASP A 627 9.38 12.60 10.56
N ASP A 628 8.24 12.84 11.19
CA ASP A 628 6.93 12.84 10.51
C ASP A 628 6.82 14.03 9.52
N GLU A 629 7.35 15.21 9.88
CA GLU A 629 7.39 16.39 8.99
C GLU A 629 8.29 16.18 7.77
N TRP A 630 9.49 15.60 7.95
CA TRP A 630 10.38 15.28 6.84
C TRP A 630 9.75 14.25 5.89
N ARG A 631 9.12 13.20 6.43
CA ARG A 631 8.47 12.15 5.63
C ARG A 631 7.32 12.70 4.80
N MET A 632 6.48 13.55 5.39
CA MET A 632 5.37 14.19 4.67
C MET A 632 5.89 15.13 3.58
N THR A 633 6.90 15.94 3.89
CA THR A 633 7.54 16.85 2.91
C THR A 633 8.17 16.08 1.74
N LYS A 634 8.86 14.96 2.02
CA LYS A 634 9.44 14.10 0.99
C LYS A 634 8.36 13.44 0.15
N THR A 635 7.29 12.95 0.77
CA THR A 635 6.15 12.34 0.10
C THR A 635 5.46 13.32 -0.85
N GLU A 636 5.24 14.57 -0.40
CA GLU A 636 4.68 15.63 -1.24
C GLU A 636 5.60 15.95 -2.43
N ARG A 637 6.92 15.99 -2.21
CA ARG A 637 7.91 16.20 -3.29
C ARG A 637 7.83 15.10 -4.34
N ILE A 638 7.75 13.84 -3.93
CA ILE A 638 7.65 12.69 -4.84
C ILE A 638 6.32 12.73 -5.60
N CYS A 639 5.23 13.08 -4.91
CA CYS A 639 3.92 13.25 -5.53
C CYS A 639 3.93 14.36 -6.59
N ARG A 640 4.51 15.53 -6.30
CA ARG A 640 4.66 16.61 -7.27
C ARG A 640 5.46 16.17 -8.50
N GLN A 641 6.53 15.42 -8.31
CA GLN A 641 7.32 14.84 -9.41
C GLN A 641 6.51 13.85 -10.26
N MET A 642 5.70 13.01 -9.62
CA MET A 642 4.80 12.08 -10.31
C MET A 642 3.80 12.84 -11.20
N LEU A 643 3.19 13.92 -10.68
CA LEU A 643 2.26 14.76 -11.42
C LEU A 643 2.94 15.51 -12.59
N GLU A 644 4.14 16.05 -12.38
CA GLU A 644 4.95 16.73 -13.42
C GLU A 644 5.28 15.79 -14.59
N VAL A 645 5.64 14.54 -14.30
CA VAL A 645 6.14 13.59 -15.30
C VAL A 645 5.00 12.89 -16.04
N HIS A 646 3.94 12.47 -15.32
CA HIS A 646 2.87 11.65 -15.91
C HIS A 646 1.63 12.45 -16.28
N GLY A 647 1.36 13.61 -15.66
CA GLY A 647 0.32 14.58 -16.05
C GLY A 647 -1.04 13.98 -16.40
N LYS A 648 -1.28 13.72 -17.70
CA LYS A 648 -2.54 13.18 -18.24
C LYS A 648 -2.64 11.63 -18.24
N HIS A 649 -1.54 10.93 -17.98
CA HIS A 649 -1.44 9.47 -17.96
C HIS A 649 -1.52 8.88 -16.54
N LEU A 650 -1.95 9.67 -15.56
CA LEU A 650 -2.17 9.19 -14.20
C LEU A 650 -3.37 8.25 -14.16
N ASP A 651 -3.25 7.16 -13.43
CA ASP A 651 -4.38 6.29 -13.12
C ASP A 651 -5.12 6.75 -11.85
N GLY A 652 -6.34 6.22 -11.66
CA GLY A 652 -7.20 6.64 -10.55
C GLY A 652 -6.60 6.36 -9.16
N GLU A 653 -5.74 5.34 -9.05
CA GLU A 653 -5.02 5.03 -7.82
C GLU A 653 -3.95 6.07 -7.49
N ALA A 654 -3.16 6.52 -8.49
CA ALA A 654 -2.14 7.54 -8.29
C ALA A 654 -2.77 8.88 -7.87
N LEU A 655 -3.89 9.28 -8.49
CA LEU A 655 -4.64 10.46 -8.08
C LEU A 655 -5.25 10.32 -6.69
N SER A 656 -5.81 9.16 -6.35
CA SER A 656 -6.35 8.91 -5.01
C SER A 656 -5.27 8.98 -3.93
N MET A 657 -4.06 8.49 -4.24
CA MET A 657 -2.90 8.58 -3.35
C MET A 657 -2.43 10.04 -3.18
N ALA A 658 -2.39 10.81 -4.27
CA ALA A 658 -2.07 12.24 -4.23
C ALA A 658 -3.08 13.02 -3.36
N ILE A 659 -4.38 12.75 -3.53
CA ILE A 659 -5.46 13.33 -2.72
C ILE A 659 -5.25 12.99 -1.24
N SER A 660 -4.88 11.75 -0.92
CA SER A 660 -4.64 11.33 0.46
C SER A 660 -3.47 12.08 1.12
N ILE A 661 -2.38 12.28 0.38
CA ILE A 661 -1.23 13.05 0.86
C ILE A 661 -1.60 14.52 1.10
N LYS A 662 -2.32 15.13 0.16
CA LYS A 662 -2.74 16.53 0.28
C LYS A 662 -3.75 16.75 1.41
N ALA A 663 -4.67 15.81 1.60
CA ALA A 663 -5.61 15.83 2.71
C ALA A 663 -4.92 15.69 4.08
N THR A 664 -3.89 14.84 4.18
CA THR A 664 -3.09 14.70 5.40
C THR A 664 -2.20 15.91 5.68
N ALA A 665 -1.74 16.61 4.63
CA ALA A 665 -1.06 17.90 4.75
C ALA A 665 -2.02 19.06 5.12
N GLY A 666 -3.33 18.86 5.02
CA GLY A 666 -4.35 19.89 5.29
C GLY A 666 -4.53 20.91 4.17
N ASP A 667 -4.06 20.59 2.96
CA ASP A 667 -4.16 21.43 1.77
C ASP A 667 -5.47 21.14 1.03
N ASP A 668 -6.57 21.71 1.54
CA ASP A 668 -7.92 21.45 1.04
C ASP A 668 -8.08 21.94 -0.42
N ASP A 669 -7.35 22.97 -0.86
CA ASP A 669 -7.39 23.55 -2.21
C ASP A 669 -6.85 22.57 -3.26
N ASP A 670 -5.68 22.00 -3.01
CA ASP A 670 -5.11 20.98 -3.89
C ASP A 670 -5.92 19.68 -3.87
N VAL A 671 -6.51 19.29 -2.73
CA VAL A 671 -7.44 18.14 -2.65
C VAL A 671 -8.64 18.34 -3.58
N GLY A 672 -9.25 19.52 -3.53
CA GLY A 672 -10.38 19.87 -4.39
C GLY A 672 -10.01 19.84 -5.87
N ALA A 673 -8.90 20.49 -6.24
CA ALA A 673 -8.42 20.53 -7.62
C ALA A 673 -8.08 19.13 -8.17
N LEU A 674 -7.39 18.30 -7.39
CA LEU A 674 -7.05 16.93 -7.79
C LEU A 674 -8.31 16.07 -7.98
N TYR A 675 -9.30 16.20 -7.09
CA TYR A 675 -10.56 15.45 -7.23
C TYR A 675 -11.37 15.89 -8.46
N GLU A 676 -11.37 17.19 -8.80
CA GLU A 676 -11.97 17.69 -10.04
C GLU A 676 -11.25 17.18 -11.29
N THR A 677 -9.92 17.15 -11.30
CA THR A 677 -9.16 16.57 -12.42
C THR A 677 -9.46 15.08 -12.58
N MET A 678 -9.65 14.37 -11.47
CA MET A 678 -10.02 12.96 -11.47
C MET A 678 -11.40 12.72 -12.12
N ARG A 679 -12.37 13.58 -11.81
CA ARG A 679 -13.69 13.58 -12.47
C ARG A 679 -13.59 13.93 -13.95
N ALA A 680 -12.83 14.96 -14.31
CA ALA A 680 -12.65 15.39 -15.71
C ALA A 680 -12.04 14.29 -16.59
N LEU A 681 -11.21 13.41 -16.01
CA LEU A 681 -10.60 12.27 -16.68
C LEU A 681 -11.47 10.99 -16.64
N ASN A 682 -12.69 11.04 -16.08
CA ASN A 682 -13.58 9.89 -15.87
C ASN A 682 -12.93 8.72 -15.10
N LEU A 683 -12.03 9.02 -14.16
CA LEU A 683 -11.38 8.02 -13.32
C LEU A 683 -12.20 7.80 -12.03
N LYS A 684 -12.47 6.55 -11.67
CA LYS A 684 -13.28 6.23 -10.48
C LYS A 684 -12.48 6.46 -9.18
N PRO A 685 -12.92 7.36 -8.28
CA PRO A 685 -12.23 7.61 -7.02
C PRO A 685 -12.41 6.47 -6.04
N ASN A 686 -11.36 6.16 -5.27
CA ASN A 686 -11.48 5.24 -4.15
C ASN A 686 -12.19 5.91 -2.96
N THR A 687 -12.64 5.11 -2.00
CA THR A 687 -13.44 5.58 -0.87
C THR A 687 -12.71 6.60 0.02
N TYR A 688 -11.39 6.48 0.13
CA TYR A 688 -10.58 7.46 0.86
C TYR A 688 -10.54 8.82 0.15
N ALA A 689 -10.28 8.83 -1.16
CA ALA A 689 -10.25 10.06 -1.97
C ALA A 689 -11.61 10.76 -1.96
N GLN A 690 -12.71 10.00 -2.04
CA GLN A 690 -14.07 10.52 -1.88
C GLN A 690 -14.27 11.16 -0.50
N ASN A 691 -13.89 10.47 0.58
CA ASN A 691 -14.03 10.98 1.94
C ASN A 691 -13.20 12.27 2.16
N ALA A 692 -11.95 12.28 1.70
CA ALA A 692 -11.06 13.43 1.77
C ALA A 692 -11.63 14.64 1.01
N ALA A 693 -12.15 14.42 -0.21
CA ALA A 693 -12.76 15.47 -1.01
C ALA A 693 -14.02 16.05 -0.36
N ILE A 694 -14.91 15.22 0.20
CA ILE A 694 -16.10 15.70 0.92
C ILE A 694 -15.72 16.61 2.08
N ILE A 695 -14.71 16.22 2.87
CA ILE A 695 -14.23 17.01 4.01
C ILE A 695 -13.63 18.34 3.53
N ALA A 696 -12.78 18.32 2.50
CA ALA A 696 -12.15 19.51 1.94
C ALA A 696 -13.20 20.48 1.36
N PHE A 697 -14.12 20.01 0.53
CA PHE A 697 -15.19 20.84 -0.04
C PHE A 697 -16.12 21.41 1.03
N SER A 698 -16.43 20.64 2.08
CA SER A 698 -17.21 21.11 3.23
C SER A 698 -16.51 22.27 3.95
N ARG A 699 -15.19 22.16 4.20
CA ARG A 699 -14.38 23.25 4.81
C ARG A 699 -14.27 24.48 3.92
N GLN A 700 -14.13 24.28 2.61
CA GLN A 700 -14.14 25.35 1.60
C GLN A 700 -15.54 25.97 1.37
N ARG A 701 -16.60 25.40 1.96
CA ARG A 701 -18.00 25.81 1.76
C ARG A 701 -18.49 25.66 0.31
N ARG A 702 -17.91 24.74 -0.45
CA ARG A 702 -18.33 24.37 -1.81
C ARG A 702 -19.40 23.29 -1.77
N THR A 703 -20.62 23.69 -1.36
CA THR A 703 -21.75 22.77 -1.18
C THR A 703 -22.22 22.14 -2.49
N ASP A 704 -22.05 22.85 -3.61
CA ASP A 704 -22.28 22.38 -4.98
C ASP A 704 -21.50 21.09 -5.30
N GLN A 705 -20.22 21.05 -4.90
CA GLN A 705 -19.36 19.89 -5.14
C GLN A 705 -19.75 18.69 -4.27
N VAL A 706 -20.15 18.93 -3.02
CA VAL A 706 -20.63 17.88 -2.11
C VAL A 706 -21.92 17.26 -2.64
N LEU A 707 -22.85 18.08 -3.15
CA LEU A 707 -24.07 17.60 -3.81
C LEU A 707 -23.76 16.81 -5.08
N ALA A 708 -22.80 17.25 -5.90
CA ALA A 708 -22.35 16.50 -7.06
C ALA A 708 -21.76 15.12 -6.67
N ILE A 709 -21.02 15.01 -5.55
CA ILE A 709 -20.52 13.71 -5.04
C ILE A 709 -21.68 12.81 -4.64
N ARG A 710 -22.71 13.35 -3.96
CA ARG A 710 -23.92 12.58 -3.63
C ARG A 710 -24.62 12.07 -4.88
N ASP A 711 -24.81 12.91 -5.88
CA ASP A 711 -25.53 12.57 -7.12
C ASP A 711 -24.79 11.49 -7.92
N GLU A 712 -23.45 11.56 -7.95
CA GLU A 712 -22.61 10.50 -8.53
C GLU A 712 -22.80 9.16 -7.80
N LEU A 713 -22.82 9.17 -6.45
CA LEU A 713 -23.05 7.95 -5.66
C LEU A 713 -24.44 7.37 -5.90
N LEU A 714 -25.47 8.20 -6.09
CA LEU A 714 -26.83 7.76 -6.45
C LEU A 714 -26.90 7.14 -7.84
N SER A 715 -26.03 7.59 -8.76
CA SER A 715 -25.95 7.08 -10.12
C SER A 715 -25.12 5.80 -10.27
N ASP A 716 -24.24 5.49 -9.31
CA ASP A 716 -23.34 4.33 -9.38
C ASP A 716 -24.08 3.02 -9.04
N ARG A 717 -24.46 2.29 -10.10
CA ARG A 717 -25.19 1.01 -10.00
C ARG A 717 -24.24 -0.19 -10.08
N ASN A 718 -24.57 -1.23 -9.32
CA ASN A 718 -23.97 -2.55 -9.41
C ASN A 718 -24.43 -3.31 -10.66
N GLU A 719 -23.80 -4.45 -10.95
CA GLU A 719 -24.16 -5.35 -12.07
C GLU A 719 -25.64 -5.78 -12.05
N ASN A 720 -26.27 -5.76 -10.86
CA ASN A 720 -27.69 -6.08 -10.65
C ASN A 720 -28.64 -4.87 -10.82
N GLY A 721 -28.14 -3.67 -11.15
CA GLY A 721 -28.94 -2.44 -11.30
C GLY A 721 -29.29 -1.70 -10.00
N GLU A 722 -28.90 -2.22 -8.84
CA GLU A 722 -29.04 -1.59 -7.53
C GLU A 722 -27.93 -0.56 -7.26
N VAL A 723 -28.21 0.50 -6.51
CA VAL A 723 -27.21 1.51 -6.11
C VAL A 723 -26.14 0.86 -5.22
N LYS A 724 -24.86 1.22 -5.41
CA LYS A 724 -23.78 0.69 -4.59
C LYS A 724 -23.88 1.08 -3.12
N THR A 725 -23.47 0.16 -2.25
CA THR A 725 -23.34 0.45 -0.83
C THR A 725 -22.19 1.42 -0.58
N VAL A 726 -22.49 2.54 0.06
CA VAL A 726 -21.51 3.57 0.44
C VAL A 726 -20.76 3.11 1.70
N GLU A 727 -19.43 3.20 1.69
CA GLU A 727 -18.64 2.89 2.87
C GLU A 727 -18.95 3.83 4.05
N SER A 728 -18.90 3.29 5.28
CA SER A 728 -19.33 3.98 6.51
C SER A 728 -18.65 5.35 6.72
N ASN A 729 -17.38 5.49 6.33
CA ASN A 729 -16.64 6.75 6.50
C ASN A 729 -17.12 7.83 5.54
N VAL A 730 -17.32 7.46 4.27
CA VAL A 730 -17.87 8.36 3.24
C VAL A 730 -19.29 8.77 3.62
N ALA A 731 -20.13 7.83 4.05
CA ALA A 731 -21.48 8.09 4.53
C ALA A 731 -21.49 9.09 5.71
N LYS A 732 -20.65 8.87 6.74
CA LYS A 732 -20.56 9.78 7.90
C LYS A 732 -20.17 11.20 7.50
N SER A 733 -19.13 11.34 6.67
CA SER A 733 -18.63 12.64 6.24
C SER A 733 -19.62 13.35 5.33
N LEU A 734 -20.27 12.63 4.41
CA LEU A 734 -21.32 13.16 3.53
C LEU A 734 -22.49 13.68 4.36
N MET A 735 -23.05 12.87 5.25
CA MET A 735 -24.18 13.26 6.10
C MET A 735 -23.83 14.45 6.99
N LEU A 736 -22.62 14.48 7.57
CA LEU A 736 -22.14 15.62 8.36
C LEU A 736 -22.02 16.89 7.52
N SER A 737 -21.43 16.80 6.33
CA SER A 737 -21.24 17.94 5.44
C SER A 737 -22.57 18.55 4.97
N LEU A 738 -23.55 17.71 4.59
CA LEU A 738 -24.89 18.16 4.19
C LEU A 738 -25.64 18.84 5.35
N ALA A 739 -25.52 18.30 6.56
CA ALA A 739 -26.14 18.90 7.74
C ALA A 739 -25.52 20.26 8.13
N LEU A 740 -24.20 20.41 7.96
CA LEU A 740 -23.48 21.68 8.16
C LEU A 740 -23.83 22.70 7.08
N ALA A 741 -24.06 22.25 5.84
CA ALA A 741 -24.49 23.07 4.72
C ALA A 741 -25.96 23.56 4.81
N HIS A 742 -26.72 23.08 5.79
CA HIS A 742 -28.16 23.31 5.92
C HIS A 742 -29.04 22.74 4.78
N GLU A 743 -28.52 21.78 4.01
CA GLU A 743 -29.22 21.11 2.91
C GLU A 743 -30.05 19.91 3.43
N ASN A 744 -31.17 20.20 4.09
CA ASN A 744 -31.96 19.16 4.76
C ASN A 744 -32.63 18.18 3.79
N ASP A 745 -33.11 18.66 2.64
CA ASP A 745 -33.77 17.81 1.65
C ASP A 745 -32.75 16.84 1.03
N ALA A 746 -31.54 17.34 0.76
CA ALA A 746 -30.44 16.51 0.28
C ALA A 746 -29.97 15.48 1.32
N LEU A 747 -29.95 15.85 2.60
CA LEU A 747 -29.63 14.96 3.71
C LEU A 747 -30.65 13.82 3.83
N ARG A 748 -31.94 14.14 3.68
CA ARG A 748 -33.03 13.17 3.71
C ARG A 748 -32.98 12.23 2.52
N ASP A 749 -32.83 12.78 1.32
CA ASP A 749 -32.71 12.02 0.08
C ASP A 749 -31.53 11.03 0.14
N ALA A 750 -30.38 11.47 0.68
CA ALA A 750 -29.24 10.59 0.92
C ALA A 750 -29.54 9.48 1.93
N ALA A 751 -30.32 9.74 2.98
CA ALA A 751 -30.67 8.73 3.99
C ALA A 751 -31.68 7.69 3.47
N GLU A 752 -32.57 8.07 2.56
CA GLU A 752 -33.59 7.18 1.98
C GLU A 752 -33.06 6.38 0.79
N ASN A 753 -32.24 6.99 -0.07
CA ASN A 753 -31.88 6.43 -1.38
C ASN A 753 -30.44 5.88 -1.50
N LEU A 754 -29.52 6.21 -0.59
CA LEU A 754 -28.14 5.67 -0.61
C LEU A 754 -27.99 4.51 0.38
N PRO A 755 -27.74 3.27 -0.09
CA PRO A 755 -27.47 2.13 0.78
C PRO A 755 -26.18 2.38 1.58
N GLY A 756 -26.25 2.36 2.91
CA GLY A 756 -25.11 2.65 3.81
C GLY A 756 -25.21 3.99 4.54
N CYS A 757 -26.00 4.92 4.00
CA CYS A 757 -26.58 6.02 4.77
C CYS A 757 -27.87 5.52 5.44
N SER A 758 -28.13 5.95 6.67
CA SER A 758 -29.36 5.58 7.38
C SER A 758 -29.99 6.80 8.01
N MET A 759 -31.30 6.74 8.22
CA MET A 759 -32.02 7.81 8.88
C MET A 759 -31.50 8.05 10.31
N ASP A 760 -31.09 6.98 10.99
CA ASP A 760 -30.36 7.05 12.27
C ASP A 760 -29.09 7.92 12.20
N MET A 761 -28.32 7.82 11.10
CA MET A 761 -27.14 8.65 10.90
C MET A 761 -27.51 10.11 10.66
N ALA A 762 -28.55 10.39 9.87
CA ALA A 762 -29.07 11.74 9.63
C ALA A 762 -29.50 12.42 10.94
N LEU A 763 -30.32 11.73 11.74
CA LEU A 763 -30.83 12.21 13.02
C LEU A 763 -29.70 12.48 14.03
N ARG A 764 -28.70 11.58 14.08
CA ARG A 764 -27.53 11.74 14.96
C ARG A 764 -26.69 12.95 14.57
N VAL A 765 -26.48 13.17 13.28
CA VAL A 765 -25.73 14.32 12.76
C VAL A 765 -26.47 15.62 13.06
N LEU A 766 -27.77 15.72 12.76
CA LEU A 766 -28.59 16.89 13.09
C LEU A 766 -28.52 17.23 14.58
N MET A 767 -28.44 16.21 15.43
CA MET A 767 -28.30 16.40 16.86
C MET A 767 -26.94 16.87 17.30
N ASN A 768 -25.88 16.41 16.65
CA ASN A 768 -24.52 16.89 16.88
C ASN A 768 -24.33 18.33 16.43
N THR A 769 -25.07 18.79 15.41
CA THR A 769 -25.08 20.18 14.95
C THR A 769 -26.07 21.08 15.71
N ASN A 770 -26.62 20.62 16.86
CA ASN A 770 -27.62 21.33 17.68
C ASN A 770 -28.95 21.65 16.99
N ARG A 771 -29.31 20.94 15.92
CA ARG A 771 -30.55 21.10 15.15
C ARG A 771 -31.64 20.15 15.63
N ALA A 772 -31.97 20.24 16.92
CA ALA A 772 -32.93 19.35 17.60
C ALA A 772 -34.34 19.40 17.00
N LYS A 773 -34.78 20.57 16.54
CA LYS A 773 -36.12 20.76 15.94
C LYS A 773 -36.26 19.96 14.64
N ASP A 774 -35.27 20.12 13.75
CA ASP A 774 -35.23 19.43 12.46
C ASP A 774 -35.14 17.91 12.65
N ALA A 775 -34.36 17.44 13.65
CA ALA A 775 -34.28 16.02 13.97
C ALA A 775 -35.65 15.43 14.38
N VAL A 776 -36.45 16.15 15.17
CA VAL A 776 -37.80 15.69 15.55
C VAL A 776 -38.77 15.76 14.34
N GLU A 777 -38.61 16.75 13.47
CA GLU A 777 -39.42 16.90 12.26
C GLU A 777 -39.15 15.81 11.21
N TYR A 778 -37.89 15.40 11.04
CA TYR A 778 -37.51 14.37 10.08
C TYR A 778 -37.65 12.94 10.60
N TYR A 779 -37.82 12.73 11.91
CA TYR A 779 -38.03 11.40 12.50
C TYR A 779 -39.20 10.64 11.83
N ASP A 780 -38.96 9.41 11.36
CA ASP A 780 -39.92 8.61 10.57
C ASP A 780 -39.96 7.14 11.04
N GLU A 781 -40.63 6.27 10.29
CA GLU A 781 -40.75 4.83 10.61
C GLU A 781 -39.45 4.04 10.44
N SER A 782 -38.48 4.58 9.70
CA SER A 782 -37.20 3.91 9.42
C SER A 782 -36.18 4.09 10.55
N ALA A 783 -36.43 4.98 11.50
CA ALA A 783 -35.57 5.23 12.65
C ALA A 783 -35.64 4.10 13.70
N SER A 784 -34.49 3.72 14.27
CA SER A 784 -34.42 2.64 15.26
C SER A 784 -34.91 3.04 16.66
N SER A 785 -35.36 2.05 17.43
CA SER A 785 -35.76 2.25 18.84
C SER A 785 -34.60 2.76 19.73
N GLU A 786 -33.35 2.40 19.40
CA GLU A 786 -32.16 2.90 20.09
C GLU A 786 -31.91 4.39 19.80
N MET A 787 -32.14 4.82 18.55
CA MET A 787 -32.04 6.23 18.19
C MET A 787 -33.13 7.06 18.85
N PHE A 788 -34.36 6.55 18.93
CA PHE A 788 -35.43 7.15 19.71
C PHE A 788 -35.03 7.36 21.19
N ASP A 789 -34.44 6.34 21.84
CA ASP A 789 -33.93 6.46 23.21
C ASP A 789 -32.84 7.51 23.35
N SER A 790 -31.88 7.54 22.42
CA SER A 790 -30.79 8.51 22.41
C SER A 790 -31.31 9.95 22.26
N LEU A 791 -32.27 10.16 21.35
CA LEU A 791 -32.93 11.45 21.13
C LEU A 791 -33.68 11.90 22.38
N ILE A 792 -34.50 11.04 22.99
CA ILE A 792 -35.21 11.37 24.24
C ILE A 792 -34.22 11.70 25.36
N ASN A 793 -33.17 10.90 25.53
CA ASN A 793 -32.17 11.12 26.56
C ASN A 793 -31.49 12.49 26.43
N ARG A 794 -31.18 12.91 25.20
CA ARG A 794 -30.51 14.18 24.93
C ARG A 794 -31.49 15.36 24.99
N LEU A 795 -32.71 15.21 24.50
CA LEU A 795 -33.75 16.24 24.55
C LEU A 795 -34.21 16.52 25.99
N CYS A 796 -34.38 15.50 26.83
CA CYS A 796 -34.70 15.69 28.25
C CYS A 796 -33.60 16.44 29.01
N LYS A 797 -32.32 16.19 28.67
CA LYS A 797 -31.18 16.93 29.24
C LYS A 797 -31.06 18.36 28.69
N SER A 798 -31.68 18.66 27.56
CA SER A 798 -31.66 19.99 26.95
C SER A 798 -32.71 20.91 27.56
N ASP A 799 -32.60 22.22 27.36
CA ASP A 799 -33.54 23.21 27.93
C ASP A 799 -34.97 23.13 27.37
N ASN A 800 -35.23 22.28 26.36
CA ASN A 800 -36.51 22.20 25.65
C ASN A 800 -37.20 20.82 25.78
N PRO A 801 -37.85 20.51 26.93
CA PRO A 801 -38.56 19.24 27.14
C PRO A 801 -39.81 19.07 26.24
N VAL A 802 -40.32 20.16 25.65
CA VAL A 802 -41.48 20.15 24.75
C VAL A 802 -41.19 19.36 23.47
N LEU A 803 -39.96 19.42 22.94
CA LEU A 803 -39.57 18.65 21.76
C LEU A 803 -39.48 17.14 22.04
N ALA A 804 -39.16 16.77 23.29
CA ALA A 804 -39.21 15.37 23.70
C ALA A 804 -40.66 14.86 23.75
N ALA A 805 -41.59 15.70 24.20
CA ALA A 805 -43.02 15.39 24.20
C ALA A 805 -43.54 15.16 22.77
N THR A 806 -43.22 16.07 21.84
CA THR A 806 -43.65 15.93 20.43
C THR A 806 -43.04 14.70 19.76
N LEU A 807 -41.80 14.34 20.06
CA LEU A 807 -41.18 13.11 19.57
C LEU A 807 -41.90 11.86 20.08
N VAL A 808 -42.25 11.80 21.36
CA VAL A 808 -43.03 10.68 21.94
C VAL A 808 -44.40 10.58 21.29
N LEU A 809 -45.08 11.71 21.06
CA LEU A 809 -46.36 11.74 20.36
C LEU A 809 -46.24 11.25 18.91
N LYS A 810 -45.14 11.62 18.23
CA LYS A 810 -44.86 11.17 16.86
C LYS A 810 -44.60 9.67 16.80
N GLN A 811 -43.80 9.13 17.73
CA GLN A 811 -43.56 7.70 17.84
C GLN A 811 -44.84 6.91 18.10
N ALA A 812 -45.71 7.41 18.97
CA ALA A 812 -47.01 6.79 19.24
C ALA A 812 -47.93 6.79 18.01
N ARG A 813 -47.83 7.80 17.14
CA ARG A 813 -48.59 7.85 15.88
C ARG A 813 -48.04 6.89 14.82
N LEU A 814 -46.72 6.80 14.68
CA LEU A 814 -46.06 5.99 13.65
C LEU A 814 -46.09 4.49 13.98
N HIS A 815 -45.79 4.12 15.23
CA HIS A 815 -45.64 2.71 15.62
C HIS A 815 -46.70 2.20 16.61
N GLY A 816 -47.69 3.03 16.94
CA GLY A 816 -48.70 2.72 17.94
C GLY A 816 -48.23 2.93 19.39
N LEU A 817 -49.20 3.13 20.29
CA LEU A 817 -48.95 3.41 21.72
C LEU A 817 -48.34 2.21 22.47
N THR A 818 -48.48 0.99 21.94
CA THR A 818 -47.92 -0.27 22.49
C THR A 818 -46.40 -0.33 22.46
N ASN A 819 -45.78 0.33 21.49
CA ASN A 819 -44.33 0.30 21.29
C ASN A 819 -43.59 1.40 22.08
N VAL A 820 -44.32 2.29 22.77
CA VAL A 820 -43.74 3.31 23.63
C VAL A 820 -43.64 2.79 25.06
N HIS A 821 -42.43 2.46 25.50
CA HIS A 821 -42.21 1.91 26.83
C HIS A 821 -42.62 2.92 27.93
N PRO A 822 -43.42 2.52 28.94
CA PRO A 822 -43.95 3.43 29.96
C PRO A 822 -42.89 4.23 30.75
N ASN A 823 -41.73 3.63 31.05
CA ASN A 823 -40.60 4.36 31.66
C ASN A 823 -40.14 5.59 30.86
N ARG A 824 -40.21 5.57 29.52
CA ARG A 824 -39.79 6.70 28.66
C ARG A 824 -40.76 7.87 28.82
N VAL A 825 -42.05 7.55 28.81
CA VAL A 825 -43.16 8.48 29.04
C VAL A 825 -43.02 9.15 30.41
N LYS A 826 -42.87 8.34 31.47
CA LYS A 826 -42.64 8.81 32.85
C LYS A 826 -41.49 9.80 32.96
N ARG A 827 -40.39 9.53 32.25
CA ARG A 827 -39.21 10.40 32.31
C ARG A 827 -39.44 11.75 31.64
N VAL A 828 -40.05 11.76 30.46
CA VAL A 828 -40.38 13.00 29.74
C VAL A 828 -41.38 13.83 30.54
N THR A 829 -42.40 13.18 31.13
CA THR A 829 -43.41 13.87 31.93
C THR A 829 -42.85 14.44 33.22
N ASN A 830 -41.95 13.74 33.91
CA ASN A 830 -41.29 14.27 35.11
C ASN A 830 -40.51 15.55 34.79
N GLU A 831 -39.72 15.53 33.70
CA GLU A 831 -38.94 16.70 33.27
C GLU A 831 -39.85 17.87 32.85
N LEU A 832 -40.99 17.59 32.21
CA LEU A 832 -41.99 18.62 31.88
C LEU A 832 -42.59 19.26 33.14
N ILE A 833 -42.90 18.46 34.17
CA ILE A 833 -43.44 18.95 35.45
C ILE A 833 -42.39 19.77 36.20
N GLU A 834 -41.15 19.28 36.30
CA GLU A 834 -40.04 20.01 36.95
C GLU A 834 -39.80 21.39 36.29
N LYS A 835 -39.96 21.49 34.96
CA LYS A 835 -39.82 22.74 34.19
C LYS A 835 -41.12 23.56 34.09
N GLY A 836 -42.22 23.12 34.72
CA GLY A 836 -43.50 23.85 34.78
C GLY A 836 -44.38 23.77 33.53
N ASN A 837 -44.08 22.89 32.57
CA ASN A 837 -44.87 22.69 31.34
C ASN A 837 -46.02 21.70 31.55
N LEU A 838 -46.92 22.02 32.48
CA LEU A 838 -47.97 21.11 32.97
C LEU A 838 -48.99 20.71 31.88
N VAL A 839 -49.28 21.58 30.91
CA VAL A 839 -50.25 21.32 29.83
C VAL A 839 -49.78 20.22 28.88
N GLU A 840 -48.51 20.23 28.50
CA GLU A 840 -47.94 19.20 27.61
C GLU A 840 -47.73 17.88 28.35
N ALA A 841 -47.43 17.93 29.65
CA ALA A 841 -47.41 16.73 30.51
C ALA A 841 -48.80 16.10 30.59
N GLU A 842 -49.85 16.90 30.76
CA GLU A 842 -51.24 16.43 30.81
C GLU A 842 -51.64 15.75 29.49
N LYS A 843 -51.42 16.39 28.34
CA LYS A 843 -51.74 15.83 27.01
C LYS A 843 -51.09 14.47 26.78
N LEU A 844 -49.84 14.31 27.24
CA LEU A 844 -49.07 13.10 27.05
C LEU A 844 -49.59 11.95 27.95
N LEU A 845 -50.01 12.26 29.18
CA LEU A 845 -50.64 11.29 30.09
C LEU A 845 -52.08 10.95 29.68
N GLN A 846 -52.84 11.90 29.12
CA GLN A 846 -54.21 11.69 28.62
C GLN A 846 -54.30 10.60 27.53
N LEU A 847 -53.22 10.39 26.75
CA LEU A 847 -53.16 9.31 25.75
C LEU A 847 -53.46 7.92 26.34
N TYR A 848 -53.15 7.70 27.61
CA TYR A 848 -53.36 6.44 28.30
C TYR A 848 -54.71 6.36 29.03
N LEU A 849 -55.40 7.49 29.25
CA LEU A 849 -56.67 7.57 29.97
C LEU A 849 -57.89 7.27 29.08
N ASP A 850 -57.90 7.81 27.86
CA ASP A 850 -59.10 7.77 27.01
C ASP A 850 -59.32 6.42 26.31
N GLY A 851 -58.30 5.53 26.27
CA GLY A 851 -58.38 4.19 25.68
C GLY A 851 -58.63 4.16 24.16
N THR A 852 -58.84 5.31 23.53
CA THR A 852 -59.16 5.50 22.11
C THR A 852 -58.03 5.09 21.17
N ASN A 853 -56.79 5.05 21.65
CA ASN A 853 -55.60 4.71 20.87
C ASN A 853 -55.12 3.26 21.08
N GLY A 854 -55.99 2.36 21.55
CA GLY A 854 -55.74 0.91 21.60
C GLY A 854 -55.02 0.38 22.85
N LEU A 855 -54.61 1.26 23.78
CA LEU A 855 -53.99 0.89 25.04
C LEU A 855 -54.62 1.70 26.18
N SER A 856 -55.30 1.01 27.09
CA SER A 856 -55.85 1.61 28.30
C SER A 856 -54.82 1.58 29.43
N LEU A 857 -54.85 2.57 30.33
CA LEU A 857 -54.03 2.59 31.55
C LEU A 857 -54.07 1.24 32.30
N LYS A 858 -55.22 0.55 32.33
CA LYS A 858 -55.44 -0.77 32.96
C LYS A 858 -54.51 -1.87 32.41
N GLN A 859 -54.06 -1.75 31.16
CA GLN A 859 -53.21 -2.73 30.48
C GLN A 859 -51.71 -2.42 30.62
N THR A 860 -51.33 -1.33 31.31
CA THR A 860 -49.92 -0.95 31.53
C THR A 860 -49.36 -1.54 32.85
N PRO A 861 -48.03 -1.56 33.09
CA PRO A 861 -47.46 -2.11 34.32
C PRO A 861 -47.91 -1.36 35.60
N PRO A 862 -48.13 -2.04 36.74
CA PRO A 862 -48.62 -1.43 37.98
C PRO A 862 -47.80 -0.21 38.47
N TYR A 863 -46.47 -0.26 38.35
CA TYR A 863 -45.61 0.86 38.75
C TYR A 863 -45.88 2.12 37.94
N PHE A 864 -46.22 1.98 36.65
CA PHE A 864 -46.47 3.11 35.76
C PHE A 864 -47.87 3.67 35.99
N GLN A 865 -48.84 2.81 36.27
CA GLN A 865 -50.19 3.21 36.66
C GLN A 865 -50.15 4.07 37.93
N GLN A 866 -49.39 3.66 38.96
CA GLN A 866 -49.20 4.41 40.20
C GLN A 866 -48.57 5.79 39.96
N HIS A 867 -47.45 5.85 39.23
CA HIS A 867 -46.79 7.13 38.95
C HIS A 867 -47.66 8.05 38.07
N THR A 868 -48.37 7.50 37.08
CA THR A 868 -49.28 8.28 36.24
C THR A 868 -50.40 8.87 37.08
N LEU A 869 -50.96 8.09 38.01
CA LEU A 869 -51.96 8.55 38.96
C LEU A 869 -51.39 9.71 39.80
N GLU A 870 -50.26 9.54 40.48
CA GLU A 870 -49.63 10.58 41.30
C GLU A 870 -49.35 11.88 40.52
N MET A 871 -48.80 11.77 39.31
CA MET A 871 -48.51 12.91 38.44
C MET A 871 -49.79 13.63 38.00
N LEU A 872 -50.85 12.89 37.68
CA LEU A 872 -52.16 13.46 37.33
C LEU A 872 -52.84 14.09 38.55
N LEU A 873 -52.72 13.51 39.75
CA LEU A 873 -53.23 14.10 40.98
C LEU A 873 -52.58 15.47 41.24
N PHE A 874 -51.25 15.56 41.08
CA PHE A 874 -50.54 16.82 41.17
C PHE A 874 -50.98 17.83 40.11
N ILE A 875 -51.01 17.42 38.82
CA ILE A 875 -51.42 18.29 37.70
C ILE A 875 -52.86 18.79 37.88
N TYR A 876 -53.81 17.90 38.20
CA TYR A 876 -55.21 18.26 38.40
C TYR A 876 -55.43 19.10 39.66
N GLY A 877 -54.63 18.91 40.71
CA GLY A 877 -54.62 19.76 41.90
C GLY A 877 -54.20 21.19 41.58
N GLU A 878 -53.10 21.37 40.85
CA GLU A 878 -52.60 22.68 40.42
C GLU A 878 -53.57 23.41 39.47
N PHE A 879 -54.21 22.68 38.54
CA PHE A 879 -55.20 23.25 37.62
C PHE A 879 -56.62 23.38 38.20
N GLY A 880 -56.92 22.78 39.36
CA GLY A 880 -58.26 22.79 39.96
C GLY A 880 -59.28 21.91 39.23
N HIS A 881 -58.84 20.89 38.48
CA HIS A 881 -59.71 19.95 37.75
C HIS A 881 -60.24 18.84 38.67
N PHE A 882 -60.93 19.21 39.75
CA PHE A 882 -61.36 18.26 40.79
C PHE A 882 -62.33 17.18 40.32
N ASN A 883 -63.13 17.45 39.28
CA ASN A 883 -64.01 16.45 38.67
C ASN A 883 -63.22 15.37 37.92
N ALA A 884 -62.14 15.75 37.24
CA ALA A 884 -61.25 14.80 36.55
C ALA A 884 -60.46 13.97 37.57
N MET A 885 -59.96 14.61 38.63
CA MET A 885 -59.33 13.95 39.77
C MET A 885 -60.24 12.89 40.40
N ARG A 886 -61.51 13.23 40.64
CA ARG A 886 -62.52 12.31 41.15
C ARG A 886 -62.78 11.12 40.20
N ALA A 887 -62.86 11.39 38.90
CA ALA A 887 -63.10 10.34 37.90
C ALA A 887 -62.00 9.27 37.86
N LEU A 888 -60.78 9.57 38.31
CA LEU A 888 -59.68 8.60 38.45
C LEU A 888 -59.97 7.52 39.50
N PHE A 889 -60.77 7.84 40.53
CA PHE A 889 -61.13 6.92 41.63
C PHE A 889 -62.48 6.22 41.41
N GLU A 890 -63.32 6.73 40.50
CA GLU A 890 -64.68 6.19 40.25
C GLU A 890 -64.74 5.18 39.11
N LYS A 891 -63.84 5.30 38.12
CA LYS A 891 -63.79 4.37 36.98
C LYS A 891 -62.81 3.24 37.28
N GLU A 892 -63.08 2.01 36.81
CA GLU A 892 -62.12 0.89 36.84
C GLU A 892 -60.95 1.08 35.85
N LEU A 893 -60.23 2.20 35.97
CA LEU A 893 -59.11 2.56 35.09
C LEU A 893 -57.79 1.89 35.49
N LEU A 894 -57.70 1.41 36.74
CA LEU A 894 -56.47 0.88 37.34
C LEU A 894 -56.61 -0.63 37.58
N ALA A 895 -55.52 -1.36 37.41
CA ALA A 895 -55.46 -2.81 37.63
C ALA A 895 -55.01 -3.19 39.05
N PHE A 896 -54.48 -2.24 39.81
CA PHE A 896 -54.04 -2.44 41.20
C PHE A 896 -55.09 -1.91 42.20
N PRO A 897 -55.19 -2.51 43.39
CA PRO A 897 -56.08 -2.01 44.43
C PRO A 897 -55.59 -0.66 44.94
N LEU A 898 -56.46 0.36 44.92
CA LEU A 898 -56.16 1.68 45.45
C LEU A 898 -55.95 1.60 46.97
N GLU A 899 -54.76 1.98 47.43
CA GLU A 899 -54.45 2.09 48.86
C GLU A 899 -54.91 3.43 49.45
N VAL A 900 -55.05 3.49 50.78
CA VAL A 900 -55.41 4.71 51.54
C VAL A 900 -54.51 5.89 51.18
N ALA A 901 -53.21 5.63 50.97
CA ALA A 901 -52.22 6.65 50.63
C ALA A 901 -52.55 7.43 49.34
N HIS A 902 -53.18 6.79 48.35
CA HIS A 902 -53.56 7.46 47.10
C HIS A 902 -54.72 8.43 47.31
N TYR A 903 -55.68 8.07 48.18
CA TYR A 903 -56.78 8.96 48.57
C TYR A 903 -56.26 10.11 49.43
N GLU A 904 -55.33 9.85 50.34
CA GLU A 904 -54.66 10.89 51.12
C GLU A 904 -53.94 11.90 50.23
N ALA A 905 -53.12 11.44 49.27
CA ALA A 905 -52.42 12.31 48.33
C ALA A 905 -53.39 13.17 47.49
N ALA A 906 -54.52 12.61 47.05
CA ALA A 906 -55.55 13.36 46.34
C ALA A 906 -56.23 14.40 47.24
N MET A 907 -56.51 14.04 48.50
CA MET A 907 -57.10 14.94 49.50
C MET A 907 -56.13 16.05 49.93
N GLU A 908 -54.83 15.78 49.99
CA GLU A 908 -53.78 16.78 50.20
C GLU A 908 -53.70 17.75 49.02
N CYS A 909 -53.68 17.25 47.78
CA CYS A 909 -53.71 18.10 46.58
C CYS A 909 -54.97 19.01 46.57
N CYS A 910 -56.10 18.50 47.05
CA CYS A 910 -57.31 19.30 47.23
C CYS A 910 -57.15 20.37 48.33
N ALA A 911 -56.49 20.04 49.44
CA ALA A 911 -56.25 20.95 50.55
C ALA A 911 -55.24 22.07 50.21
N ASP A 912 -54.27 21.80 49.34
CA ASP A 912 -53.25 22.75 48.90
C ASP A 912 -53.67 23.57 47.64
N SER A 913 -54.84 23.28 47.09
CA SER A 913 -55.34 23.96 45.90
C SER A 913 -55.63 25.46 46.13
N ARG A 914 -55.52 26.25 45.06
CA ARG A 914 -55.77 27.72 45.10
C ARG A 914 -57.24 28.07 45.38
N ASP A 915 -58.17 27.16 45.09
CA ASP A 915 -59.60 27.31 45.38
C ASP A 915 -59.97 26.50 46.63
N GLU A 916 -59.74 27.11 47.80
CA GLU A 916 -59.87 26.46 49.11
C GLU A 916 -61.27 25.83 49.33
N LEU A 917 -62.32 26.40 48.74
CA LEU A 917 -63.70 25.93 48.90
C LEU A 917 -64.01 24.76 47.96
N ALA A 918 -63.63 24.85 46.69
CA ALA A 918 -63.83 23.76 45.74
C ALA A 918 -62.99 22.53 46.10
N GLY A 919 -61.75 22.74 46.56
CA GLY A 919 -60.87 21.71 47.09
C GLY A 919 -61.45 21.03 48.34
N ALA A 920 -62.01 21.79 49.29
CA ALA A 920 -62.64 21.21 50.48
C ALA A 920 -63.88 20.35 50.15
N VAL A 921 -64.68 20.74 49.16
CA VAL A 921 -65.82 19.92 48.68
C VAL A 921 -65.33 18.65 47.97
N ALA A 922 -64.27 18.73 47.18
CA ALA A 922 -63.68 17.58 46.51
C ALA A 922 -63.08 16.57 47.50
N SER A 923 -62.37 17.06 48.53
CA SER A 923 -61.81 16.24 49.62
C SER A 923 -62.89 15.46 50.38
N LEU A 924 -64.04 16.08 50.68
CA LEU A 924 -65.16 15.39 51.32
C LEU A 924 -65.77 14.30 50.43
N LYS A 925 -65.89 14.54 49.13
CA LYS A 925 -66.38 13.53 48.17
C LYS A 925 -65.40 12.39 47.97
N LEU A 926 -64.09 12.67 47.97
CA LEU A 926 -63.04 11.65 47.92
C LEU A 926 -63.08 10.76 49.17
N PHE A 927 -63.31 11.34 50.33
CA PHE A 927 -63.48 10.60 51.57
C PHE A 927 -64.77 9.76 51.60
N GLU A 928 -65.87 10.28 51.04
CA GLU A 928 -67.10 9.51 50.83
C GLU A 928 -66.87 8.30 49.91
N ASN A 929 -66.09 8.48 48.84
CA ASN A 929 -65.68 7.37 47.97
C ASN A 929 -64.78 6.37 48.72
N LEU A 930 -63.78 6.84 49.49
CA LEU A 930 -62.93 5.98 50.33
C LEU A 930 -63.76 5.12 51.29
N ARG A 931 -64.83 5.68 51.85
CA ARG A 931 -65.73 5.00 52.77
C ARG A 931 -66.66 3.98 52.07
N THR A 932 -67.14 4.29 50.87
CA THR A 932 -68.07 3.40 50.14
C THR A 932 -67.36 2.22 49.48
N HIS A 933 -66.07 2.36 49.12
CA HIS A 933 -65.22 1.24 48.71
C HIS A 933 -64.77 0.41 49.92
N GLY A 934 -65.65 -0.46 50.42
CA GLY A 934 -65.56 -1.17 51.71
C GLY A 934 -64.36 -2.09 52.00
N PHE A 935 -63.30 -2.08 51.19
CA PHE A 935 -62.07 -2.86 51.40
C PHE A 935 -60.88 -2.05 51.94
N VAL A 936 -60.99 -0.72 52.04
CA VAL A 936 -59.89 0.17 52.44
C VAL A 936 -60.26 0.91 53.74
N ARG A 937 -59.52 0.65 54.83
CA ARG A 937 -59.76 1.33 56.11
C ARG A 937 -59.16 2.74 56.11
N PRO A 938 -59.92 3.80 56.40
CA PRO A 938 -59.38 5.15 56.45
C PRO A 938 -58.31 5.28 57.54
N SER A 939 -57.22 6.00 57.24
CA SER A 939 -56.19 6.28 58.24
C SER A 939 -56.61 7.43 59.15
N GLY A 940 -55.90 7.58 60.28
CA GLY A 940 -56.03 8.77 61.13
C GLY A 940 -55.75 10.10 60.40
N TYR A 941 -54.99 10.07 59.30
CA TYR A 941 -54.61 11.24 58.52
C TYR A 941 -55.72 11.66 57.55
N ALA A 942 -56.39 10.70 56.89
CA ALA A 942 -57.57 10.97 56.07
C ALA A 942 -58.72 11.59 56.88
N TYR A 943 -58.92 11.12 58.12
CA TYR A 943 -59.86 11.74 59.08
C TYR A 943 -59.43 13.16 59.48
N LEU A 944 -58.13 13.44 59.58
CA LEU A 944 -57.63 14.77 59.89
C LEU A 944 -57.86 15.76 58.72
N LEU A 945 -57.55 15.35 57.49
CA LEU A 945 -57.74 16.16 56.27
C LEU A 945 -59.23 16.45 56.00
N THR A 946 -60.13 15.51 56.32
CA THR A 946 -61.58 15.75 56.25
C THR A 946 -62.07 16.71 57.32
N LEU A 947 -61.60 16.58 58.57
CA LEU A 947 -61.93 17.53 59.63
C LEU A 947 -61.39 18.93 59.29
N GLN A 948 -60.20 19.02 58.70
CA GLN A 948 -59.67 20.28 58.17
C GLN A 948 -60.55 20.86 57.05
N SER A 949 -61.00 20.02 56.12
CA SER A 949 -61.91 20.43 55.06
C SER A 949 -63.27 20.89 55.62
N CYS A 950 -63.79 20.23 56.66
CA CYS A 950 -64.98 20.67 57.40
C CYS A 950 -64.75 22.00 58.12
N LEU A 951 -63.55 22.26 58.67
CA LEU A 951 -63.20 23.53 59.30
C LEU A 951 -63.22 24.68 58.28
N ARG A 952 -62.62 24.46 57.09
CA ARG A 952 -62.58 25.46 56.01
C ARG A 952 -63.95 25.75 55.39
N LEU A 953 -64.85 24.78 55.40
CA LEU A 953 -66.25 24.94 54.98
C LEU A 953 -67.16 25.50 56.10
N GLU A 954 -66.60 25.85 57.27
CA GLU A 954 -67.34 26.28 58.47
C GLU A 954 -68.38 25.26 58.97
N ARG A 955 -68.16 23.96 58.69
CA ARG A 955 -69.05 22.85 59.10
C ARG A 955 -68.45 21.95 60.19
N LEU A 956 -67.34 22.37 60.81
CA LEU A 956 -66.74 21.67 61.96
C LEU A 956 -67.57 21.92 63.24
N GLU A 957 -67.77 23.19 63.59
CA GLU A 957 -68.65 23.63 64.68
C GLU A 957 -69.77 24.51 64.09
N PRO A 958 -71.06 24.22 64.31
CA PRO A 958 -72.11 25.07 63.81
C PRO A 958 -72.12 26.38 64.61
N ALA A 959 -72.02 27.53 63.92
CA ALA A 959 -72.06 28.85 64.56
C ALA A 959 -73.38 29.13 65.32
N ASN A 960 -74.42 28.35 65.06
CA ASN A 960 -75.73 28.44 65.71
C ASN A 960 -76.11 27.07 66.28
N ALA A 961 -76.40 27.02 67.58
CA ALA A 961 -76.88 25.83 68.27
C ALA A 961 -78.24 25.37 67.71
N SER A 962 -78.22 24.44 66.76
CA SER A 962 -79.39 23.66 66.33
C SER A 962 -79.05 22.18 66.35
N ALA A 963 -80.03 21.33 66.67
CA ALA A 963 -79.89 19.93 67.08
C ALA A 963 -79.39 18.95 65.99
N VAL A 964 -78.85 19.43 64.88
CA VAL A 964 -78.31 18.60 63.79
C VAL A 964 -76.81 18.44 64.01
N LYS A 965 -76.34 17.18 64.10
CA LYS A 965 -74.91 16.90 64.19
C LYS A 965 -74.18 17.57 63.02
N SER A 966 -73.16 18.38 63.29
CA SER A 966 -72.33 18.97 62.23
C SER A 966 -71.65 17.87 61.42
N THR A 967 -71.23 18.13 60.17
CA THR A 967 -70.49 17.11 59.40
C THR A 967 -69.22 16.67 60.12
N GLY A 968 -68.56 17.57 60.86
CA GLY A 968 -67.44 17.22 61.75
C GLY A 968 -67.84 16.29 62.89
N GLN A 969 -69.01 16.48 63.50
CA GLN A 969 -69.53 15.59 64.55
C GLN A 969 -69.97 14.22 64.00
N VAL A 970 -70.47 14.16 62.77
CA VAL A 970 -70.77 12.90 62.08
C VAL A 970 -69.48 12.11 61.83
N ILE A 971 -68.42 12.78 61.38
CA ILE A 971 -67.10 12.17 61.18
C ILE A 971 -66.52 11.68 62.51
N LEU A 972 -66.63 12.43 63.61
CA LEU A 972 -66.15 11.96 64.91
C LEU A 972 -66.99 10.84 65.50
N ALA A 973 -68.31 10.83 65.28
CA ALA A 973 -69.16 9.71 65.66
C ALA A 973 -68.75 8.43 64.91
N ASP A 974 -68.40 8.54 63.62
CA ASP A 974 -67.86 7.44 62.82
C ASP A 974 -66.52 6.92 63.37
N VAL A 975 -65.61 7.82 63.76
CA VAL A 975 -64.34 7.48 64.42
C VAL A 975 -64.57 6.75 65.75
N GLN A 976 -65.62 7.09 66.49
CA GLN A 976 -65.97 6.45 67.75
C GLN A 976 -66.59 5.06 67.54
N GLU A 977 -67.54 4.95 66.61
CA GLU A 977 -68.25 3.71 66.29
C GLU A 977 -67.28 2.61 65.83
N HIS A 978 -66.26 2.96 65.05
CA HIS A 978 -65.28 2.03 64.52
C HIS A 978 -64.01 1.90 65.40
N GLY A 979 -63.94 2.60 66.54
CA GLY A 979 -62.82 2.50 67.49
C GLY A 979 -61.50 3.14 67.01
N PHE A 980 -61.53 4.01 65.99
CA PHE A 980 -60.35 4.65 65.41
C PHE A 980 -59.83 5.86 66.20
N GLN A 981 -60.39 6.10 67.40
CA GLN A 981 -60.02 7.20 68.31
C GLN A 981 -58.51 7.28 68.58
N LYS A 982 -57.85 6.12 68.77
CA LYS A 982 -56.40 6.05 68.97
C LYS A 982 -55.60 6.44 67.73
N LEU A 983 -56.10 6.13 66.53
CA LEU A 983 -55.43 6.46 65.26
C LEU A 983 -55.43 7.97 65.00
N VAL A 984 -56.58 8.62 65.18
CA VAL A 984 -56.71 10.08 65.03
C VAL A 984 -55.87 10.81 66.07
N ALA A 985 -55.85 10.34 67.32
CA ALA A 985 -55.04 10.93 68.39
C ALA A 985 -53.52 10.78 68.15
N GLN A 986 -53.07 9.60 67.69
CA GLN A 986 -51.68 9.36 67.33
C GLN A 986 -51.25 10.21 66.13
N GLU A 987 -52.10 10.35 65.12
CA GLU A 987 -51.78 11.13 63.92
C GLU A 987 -51.80 12.65 64.19
N LEU A 988 -52.75 13.14 65.00
CA LEU A 988 -52.71 14.50 65.55
C LEU A 988 -51.38 14.78 66.26
N ALA A 989 -50.90 13.83 67.07
CA ALA A 989 -49.62 13.98 67.76
C ALA A 989 -48.41 14.01 66.81
N LYS A 990 -48.43 13.19 65.76
CA LYS A 990 -47.38 13.22 64.73
C LYS A 990 -47.38 14.54 63.94
N GLN A 991 -48.55 15.04 63.52
CA GLN A 991 -48.65 16.29 62.76
C GLN A 991 -48.27 17.51 63.59
N VAL A 992 -48.61 17.52 64.88
CA VAL A 992 -48.14 18.54 65.84
C VAL A 992 -46.63 18.46 66.02
N ALA A 993 -46.06 17.27 66.20
CA ALA A 993 -44.61 17.09 66.29
C ALA A 993 -43.88 17.54 65.00
N SER A 994 -44.47 17.27 63.83
CA SER A 994 -43.98 17.72 62.52
C SER A 994 -44.03 19.26 62.40
N ALA A 995 -45.14 19.89 62.78
CA ALA A 995 -45.28 21.34 62.81
C ALA A 995 -44.27 22.02 63.75
N ILE A 996 -43.95 21.39 64.90
CA ILE A 996 -42.90 21.85 65.82
C ILE A 996 -41.50 21.72 65.20
N ARG A 997 -41.20 20.62 64.50
CA ARG A 997 -39.92 20.42 63.79
C ARG A 997 -39.74 21.44 62.67
N GLN A 998 -40.76 21.72 61.86
CA GLN A 998 -40.64 22.68 60.77
C GLN A 998 -40.54 24.13 61.26
N THR A 999 -41.27 24.50 62.31
CA THR A 999 -41.15 25.84 62.94
C THR A 999 -39.79 26.05 63.62
N THR A 1000 -39.12 24.97 64.07
CA THR A 1000 -37.74 25.03 64.57
C THR A 1000 -36.69 25.06 63.46
N VAL A 1001 -36.89 24.34 62.35
CA VAL A 1001 -35.99 24.35 61.17
C VAL A 1001 -36.11 25.67 60.35
N ALA A 1002 -37.27 26.32 60.32
CA ALA A 1002 -37.44 27.63 59.67
C ALA A 1002 -36.56 28.75 60.28
N ASN A 1003 -36.03 28.54 61.49
CA ASN A 1003 -35.04 29.43 62.13
C ASN A 1003 -33.57 29.14 61.74
N GLN A 1004 -33.30 28.13 60.90
CA GLN A 1004 -31.99 27.91 60.26
C GLN A 1004 -32.15 27.90 58.73
N LYS A 1005 -31.83 29.05 58.12
CA LYS A 1005 -31.54 29.29 56.69
C LYS A 1005 -32.14 28.32 55.66
N VAL A 1006 -33.14 28.84 54.95
CA VAL A 1006 -33.28 28.87 53.48
C VAL A 1006 -32.10 28.24 52.72
N ILE A 1007 -32.32 27.06 52.14
CA ILE A 1007 -31.94 26.64 50.76
C ILE A 1007 -32.61 25.27 50.53
N ARG A 1008 -33.61 25.23 49.63
CA ARG A 1008 -34.34 24.03 49.21
C ARG A 1008 -33.52 23.23 48.18
N ARG A 1009 -33.41 21.91 48.37
CA ARG A 1009 -33.11 20.92 47.32
C ARG A 1009 -33.90 19.65 47.62
N ILE A 1010 -34.71 19.24 46.66
CA ILE A 1010 -35.40 17.94 46.62
C ILE A 1010 -34.32 16.88 46.41
N ASN A 1011 -34.14 15.98 47.38
CA ASN A 1011 -33.18 14.89 47.29
C ASN A 1011 -33.90 13.60 46.91
N LYS A 1012 -33.34 12.93 45.90
CA LYS A 1012 -33.67 11.58 45.47
C LYS A 1012 -33.21 10.60 46.54
N ASN A 1013 -34.12 10.19 47.43
CA ASN A 1013 -34.13 8.91 48.14
C ASN A 1013 -35.48 8.84 48.86
N GLY A 1014 -36.16 7.71 48.73
CA GLY A 1014 -37.56 7.52 49.15
C GLY A 1014 -37.77 7.47 50.66
N ASP A 1015 -37.59 8.61 51.32
CA ASP A 1015 -38.15 8.90 52.63
C ASP A 1015 -39.06 10.13 52.47
N ALA A 1016 -40.35 9.94 52.70
CA ALA A 1016 -41.37 10.97 52.58
C ALA A 1016 -41.20 12.05 53.68
N GLU A 1017 -40.34 13.05 53.42
CA GLU A 1017 -40.30 14.29 54.18
C GLU A 1017 -40.86 15.44 53.36
N ASN A 1018 -42.17 15.41 53.12
CA ASN A 1018 -42.99 16.58 52.78
C ASN A 1018 -44.44 16.26 53.19
N ALA A 1019 -44.71 16.20 54.50
CA ALA A 1019 -46.08 16.22 54.99
C ALA A 1019 -46.61 17.66 54.85
N GLY A 1020 -47.70 17.82 54.09
CA GLY A 1020 -48.45 19.07 53.99
C GLY A 1020 -48.90 19.51 55.37
N VAL A 1021 -48.24 20.53 55.92
CA VAL A 1021 -48.51 20.96 57.30
C VAL A 1021 -49.78 21.78 57.32
N ILE A 1022 -50.84 21.15 57.85
CA ILE A 1022 -52.03 21.84 58.33
C ILE A 1022 -51.58 23.01 59.22
N LYS A 1023 -52.11 24.22 58.95
CA LYS A 1023 -51.69 25.44 59.66
C LYS A 1023 -51.78 25.21 61.18
N PRO A 1024 -50.82 25.69 62.00
CA PRO A 1024 -50.81 25.46 63.44
C PRO A 1024 -52.12 25.84 64.14
N GLU A 1025 -52.79 26.90 63.65
CA GLU A 1025 -54.10 27.32 64.11
C GLU A 1025 -55.22 26.32 63.77
N GLU A 1026 -55.24 25.78 62.55
CA GLU A 1026 -56.21 24.77 62.11
C GLU A 1026 -56.02 23.47 62.92
N LEU A 1027 -54.78 23.04 63.13
CA LEU A 1027 -54.45 21.86 63.95
C LEU A 1027 -54.95 22.00 65.39
N ALA A 1028 -54.71 23.15 66.03
CA ALA A 1028 -55.15 23.37 67.40
C ALA A 1028 -56.69 23.41 67.54
N ARG A 1029 -57.39 23.99 66.56
CA ARG A 1029 -58.86 23.96 66.53
C ARG A 1029 -59.41 22.56 66.33
N ILE A 1030 -58.84 21.78 65.42
CA ILE A 1030 -59.24 20.39 65.19
C ILE A 1030 -58.98 19.56 66.46
N ALA A 1031 -57.83 19.75 67.11
CA ALA A 1031 -57.47 19.01 68.31
C ALA A 1031 -58.39 19.33 69.51
N LEU A 1032 -58.75 20.61 69.70
CA LEU A 1032 -59.76 21.03 70.69
C LEU A 1032 -61.14 20.44 70.39
N PHE A 1033 -61.56 20.45 69.13
CA PHE A 1033 -62.82 19.86 68.69
C PHE A 1033 -62.88 18.35 68.95
N CYS A 1034 -61.81 17.63 68.62
CA CYS A 1034 -61.61 16.22 68.94
C CYS A 1034 -61.71 15.96 70.46
N HIS A 1035 -61.09 16.80 71.30
CA HIS A 1035 -61.17 16.68 72.75
C HIS A 1035 -62.59 16.85 73.31
N ARG A 1036 -63.29 17.89 72.84
CA ARG A 1036 -64.68 18.20 73.25
C ARG A 1036 -65.66 17.08 72.91
N HIS A 1037 -65.41 16.35 71.83
CA HIS A 1037 -66.29 15.33 71.30
C HIS A 1037 -65.77 13.90 71.49
N GLY A 1038 -65.01 13.64 72.56
CA GLY A 1038 -64.78 12.28 73.06
C GLY A 1038 -63.56 11.53 72.49
N THR A 1039 -62.61 12.23 71.87
CA THR A 1039 -61.26 11.72 71.61
C THR A 1039 -60.27 12.42 72.56
N PRO A 1040 -59.92 11.83 73.72
CA PRO A 1040 -59.15 12.51 74.75
C PRO A 1040 -57.71 12.79 74.28
N MET A 1041 -57.23 14.01 74.51
CA MET A 1041 -55.86 14.40 74.22
C MET A 1041 -54.93 13.92 75.33
N THR A 1042 -53.73 13.45 74.97
CA THR A 1042 -52.71 13.11 75.96
C THR A 1042 -52.07 14.38 76.52
N ALA A 1043 -51.64 14.36 77.77
CA ALA A 1043 -50.95 15.50 78.40
C ALA A 1043 -49.74 15.97 77.56
N GLN A 1044 -49.02 15.01 76.97
CA GLN A 1044 -47.87 15.26 76.09
C GLN A 1044 -48.25 16.03 74.82
N LEU A 1045 -49.36 15.67 74.16
CA LEU A 1045 -49.89 16.37 72.98
C LEU A 1045 -50.27 17.82 73.29
N VAL A 1046 -50.86 18.08 74.45
CA VAL A 1046 -51.24 19.43 74.89
C VAL A 1046 -50.00 20.28 75.18
N THR A 1047 -48.97 19.72 75.83
CA THR A 1047 -47.67 20.40 75.97
C THR A 1047 -47.02 20.72 74.64
N ASP A 1048 -47.09 19.80 73.67
CA ASP A 1048 -46.48 19.99 72.36
C ASP A 1048 -47.23 21.07 71.55
N LEU A 1049 -48.57 21.09 71.57
CA LEU A 1049 -49.35 22.18 70.97
C LEU A 1049 -49.05 23.55 71.61
N LEU A 1050 -48.85 23.60 72.93
CA LEU A 1050 -48.47 24.83 73.63
C LEU A 1050 -47.07 25.32 73.26
N LYS A 1051 -46.15 24.48 72.77
CA LYS A 1051 -44.86 24.94 72.24
C LYS A 1051 -45.02 25.81 70.99
N LEU A 1052 -46.13 25.68 70.26
CA LEU A 1052 -46.47 26.49 69.08
C LEU A 1052 -47.17 27.83 69.43
N HIS A 1053 -47.11 28.27 70.70
CA HIS A 1053 -47.84 29.42 71.25
C HIS A 1053 -47.78 30.70 70.41
N GLN A 1054 -46.66 31.01 69.75
CA GLN A 1054 -46.50 32.24 68.95
C GLN A 1054 -47.37 32.28 67.69
N HIS A 1055 -47.87 31.13 67.22
CA HIS A 1055 -48.68 30.99 66.01
C HIS A 1055 -50.15 30.67 66.30
N LEU A 1056 -50.57 30.70 67.57
CA LEU A 1056 -51.92 30.37 68.02
C LEU A 1056 -52.66 31.62 68.51
N PRO A 1057 -53.96 31.77 68.20
CA PRO A 1057 -54.80 32.79 68.84
C PRO A 1057 -54.80 32.63 70.36
N ALA A 1058 -54.70 33.73 71.11
CA ALA A 1058 -54.58 33.72 72.58
C ALA A 1058 -55.70 32.93 73.28
N MET A 1059 -56.91 32.93 72.72
CA MET A 1059 -58.06 32.19 73.25
C MET A 1059 -57.84 30.67 73.22
N ILE A 1060 -57.28 30.16 72.12
CA ILE A 1060 -56.97 28.73 71.92
C ILE A 1060 -55.80 28.32 72.82
N ALA A 1061 -54.76 29.15 72.92
CA ALA A 1061 -53.63 28.89 73.81
C ALA A 1061 -54.04 28.85 75.29
N ASN A 1062 -54.97 29.71 75.71
CA ASN A 1062 -55.50 29.72 77.07
C ASN A 1062 -56.35 28.47 77.36
N GLU A 1063 -57.20 28.03 76.43
CA GLU A 1063 -57.95 26.77 76.57
C GLU A 1063 -57.03 25.56 76.65
N LEU A 1064 -56.00 25.48 75.81
CA LEU A 1064 -55.01 24.40 75.87
C LEU A 1064 -54.21 24.41 77.18
N ALA A 1065 -53.85 25.59 77.71
CA ALA A 1065 -53.19 25.73 79.01
C ALA A 1065 -54.09 25.30 80.18
N PHE A 1066 -55.39 25.59 80.08
CA PHE A 1066 -56.40 25.11 81.03
C PHE A 1066 -56.53 23.58 81.01
N ILE A 1067 -56.62 22.99 79.81
CA ILE A 1067 -56.70 21.52 79.65
C ILE A 1067 -55.42 20.84 80.17
N LYS A 1068 -54.24 21.43 79.92
CA LYS A 1068 -52.96 20.92 80.47
C LYS A 1068 -53.00 20.85 81.99
N ARG A 1069 -53.45 21.93 82.64
CA ARG A 1069 -53.56 22.00 84.11
C ARG A 1069 -54.55 20.97 84.65
N SER A 1070 -55.69 20.79 83.98
CA SER A 1070 -56.69 19.77 84.33
C SER A 1070 -56.15 18.34 84.22
N LEU A 1071 -55.33 18.05 83.19
CA LEU A 1071 -54.73 16.73 82.97
C LEU A 1071 -53.58 16.44 83.96
N GLU A 1072 -52.78 17.44 84.35
CA GLU A 1072 -51.70 17.30 85.35
C GLU A 1072 -52.22 17.10 86.77
N GLU A 1073 -53.39 17.69 87.10
CA GLU A 1073 -54.04 17.58 88.42
C GLU A 1073 -54.90 16.31 88.58
N GLY A 1074 -54.95 15.42 87.57
CA GLY A 1074 -55.69 14.15 87.64
C GLY A 1074 -57.22 14.29 87.66
N LEU A 1075 -57.74 15.47 87.30
CA LEU A 1075 -59.17 15.74 87.23
C LEU A 1075 -59.72 15.25 85.87
N GLY A 1076 -60.49 14.17 85.91
CA GLY A 1076 -61.22 13.65 84.74
C GLY A 1076 -62.09 14.73 84.09
N VAL A 1077 -62.25 14.62 82.77
CA VAL A 1077 -62.94 15.56 81.86
C VAL A 1077 -64.22 16.15 82.48
N VAL A 1078 -64.17 17.43 82.85
CA VAL A 1078 -65.37 18.19 83.23
C VAL A 1078 -65.70 19.15 82.09
N ALA A 1079 -66.78 18.83 81.38
CA ALA A 1079 -67.47 19.75 80.49
C ALA A 1079 -67.94 20.98 81.29
N ALA A 1080 -67.50 22.18 80.93
CA ALA A 1080 -67.94 23.39 81.60
C ALA A 1080 -68.44 24.44 80.60
N ALA A 1081 -69.69 24.83 80.84
CA ALA A 1081 -70.51 25.70 80.04
C ALA A 1081 -70.12 27.19 80.12
N SER A 1082 -70.45 27.86 79.02
CA SER A 1082 -70.61 29.30 78.79
C SER A 1082 -70.81 30.22 80.01
N SER A 1083 -70.08 31.33 80.07
CA SER A 1083 -70.65 32.70 79.93
C SER A 1083 -69.69 33.86 80.31
N ILE A 1084 -69.35 34.70 79.30
CA ILE A 1084 -69.45 36.19 79.29
C ILE A 1084 -68.46 36.99 80.22
N PRO A 1085 -68.09 38.31 80.05
CA PRO A 1085 -68.42 39.33 79.04
C PRO A 1085 -67.23 40.11 78.40
N THR A 1086 -67.63 40.87 77.38
CA THR A 1086 -66.94 41.90 76.58
C THR A 1086 -66.82 43.27 77.27
N LYS A 1087 -65.84 44.09 76.83
CA LYS A 1087 -65.99 45.53 76.52
C LYS A 1087 -64.65 46.14 76.03
N ARG A 1088 -64.56 47.31 75.40
CA ARG A 1088 -65.16 47.94 74.19
C ARG A 1088 -64.54 49.36 74.14
N VAL A 1089 -64.16 49.84 72.95
CA VAL A 1089 -63.95 51.28 72.57
C VAL A 1089 -62.72 51.95 73.26
N VAL A 1090 -61.94 52.91 72.73
CA VAL A 1090 -62.21 54.09 71.90
C VAL A 1090 -60.95 54.60 71.17
N LYS A 1091 -61.20 55.18 70.00
CA LYS A 1091 -60.33 55.91 69.04
C LYS A 1091 -59.75 57.23 69.59
N VAL A 1092 -58.97 57.88 68.72
CA VAL A 1092 -58.77 59.35 68.48
C VAL A 1092 -57.31 59.73 68.77
N LYS A 1093 -56.42 59.94 67.78
CA LYS A 1093 -56.32 60.86 66.62
C LYS A 1093 -55.30 61.97 66.91
N LYS A 1094 -54.44 62.16 65.89
CA LYS A 1094 -53.89 63.43 65.37
C LYS A 1094 -52.78 64.13 66.19
N ALA A 1095 -51.79 64.81 65.60
CA ALA A 1095 -51.33 64.96 64.22
C ALA A 1095 -50.12 65.93 64.17
N VAL A 1096 -49.60 66.14 62.94
CA VAL A 1096 -48.94 67.37 62.40
C VAL A 1096 -47.42 67.40 62.67
N THR A 1097 -46.46 67.56 61.73
CA THR A 1097 -46.33 68.14 60.37
C THR A 1097 -44.96 67.68 59.79
N SER A 1098 -44.52 67.83 58.53
CA SER A 1098 -44.83 68.73 57.40
C SER A 1098 -44.08 68.33 56.13
N LYS A 1099 -44.68 68.67 54.97
CA LYS A 1099 -44.09 69.19 53.70
C LYS A 1099 -43.15 68.25 52.91
N ALA A 1100 -43.10 68.23 51.57
CA ALA A 1100 -43.70 68.90 50.40
C ALA A 1100 -42.97 68.25 49.18
N LYS A 1101 -43.41 68.19 47.91
CA LYS A 1101 -44.51 68.74 47.11
C LYS A 1101 -44.46 68.03 45.73
N LYS A 1102 -45.66 67.81 45.15
CA LYS A 1102 -46.09 67.90 43.72
C LYS A 1102 -45.48 66.93 42.68
N THR A 1103 -46.21 65.96 42.08
CA THR A 1103 -47.37 65.98 41.11
C THR A 1103 -47.03 66.64 39.76
N PRO A 1104 -47.70 66.38 38.59
CA PRO A 1104 -49.02 65.72 38.37
C PRO A 1104 -49.16 64.83 37.07
N VAL A 1105 -50.17 63.93 36.96
CA VAL A 1105 -51.38 63.95 36.08
C VAL A 1105 -51.12 63.61 34.58
N VAL A 1106 -51.85 62.68 33.93
CA VAL A 1106 -53.15 62.78 33.19
C VAL A 1106 -53.59 61.32 32.86
N ALA A 1107 -54.75 60.78 33.29
CA ALA A 1107 -56.14 60.83 32.74
C ALA A 1107 -56.29 60.18 31.33
N LEU A 1108 -57.32 59.39 30.95
CA LEU A 1108 -58.79 59.51 31.11
C LEU A 1108 -59.54 58.17 30.87
N LYS A 1109 -60.67 58.01 31.60
CA LYS A 1109 -62.07 57.58 31.27
C LYS A 1109 -62.32 56.48 30.19
N THR A 1110 -63.25 55.52 30.32
CA THR A 1110 -64.69 55.58 30.67
C THR A 1110 -65.24 54.21 31.15
N GLY A 1111 -66.32 54.21 31.96
CA GLY A 1111 -67.06 52.99 32.40
C GLY A 1111 -67.95 52.35 31.30
N PRO A 1112 -68.95 51.46 31.60
CA PRO A 1112 -69.69 51.37 32.87
C PRO A 1112 -70.04 49.95 33.42
N LYS A 1113 -70.63 49.96 34.63
CA LYS A 1113 -71.64 49.05 35.21
C LYS A 1113 -71.28 47.62 35.69
N ARG A 1114 -71.53 47.41 36.98
CA ARG A 1114 -71.84 46.12 37.64
C ARG A 1114 -73.06 45.44 36.98
N PRO A 1115 -73.27 44.12 37.19
CA PRO A 1115 -74.03 43.71 38.37
C PRO A 1115 -73.38 42.57 39.16
N ARG A 1116 -73.79 42.49 40.43
CA ARG A 1116 -73.44 41.46 41.41
C ARG A 1116 -74.14 40.13 41.11
N SER A 1117 -73.46 39.06 41.53
CA SER A 1117 -73.95 37.82 42.15
C SER A 1117 -75.08 37.02 41.48
N LYS A 1118 -74.73 35.82 40.98
CA LYS A 1118 -75.65 34.70 40.75
C LYS A 1118 -75.11 33.32 41.19
N SER A 1119 -74.00 33.25 41.91
CA SER A 1119 -73.47 31.97 42.44
C SER A 1119 -73.79 31.72 43.92
N TYR A 1120 -74.39 32.69 44.62
CA TYR A 1120 -74.76 32.57 46.03
C TYR A 1120 -76.19 32.02 46.24
N GLU A 1121 -77.03 32.00 45.20
CA GLU A 1121 -78.43 31.53 45.27
C GLU A 1121 -78.70 30.17 44.60
N ALA A 1122 -77.71 29.60 43.89
CA ALA A 1122 -77.87 28.29 43.24
C ALA A 1122 -77.49 27.11 44.17
N ALA A 1123 -76.74 27.36 45.24
CA ALA A 1123 -76.40 26.35 46.25
C ALA A 1123 -77.45 26.24 47.37
N ILE A 1124 -78.45 27.14 47.43
CA ILE A 1124 -79.47 27.21 48.49
C ILE A 1124 -80.84 26.66 48.01
N ARG A 1125 -80.90 25.95 46.88
CA ARG A 1125 -82.18 25.47 46.30
C ARG A 1125 -82.28 24.00 45.89
N ALA A 1126 -81.42 23.13 46.42
CA ALA A 1126 -81.66 21.69 46.34
C ALA A 1126 -81.50 21.06 47.72
N ALA A 1127 -82.63 20.61 48.27
CA ALA A 1127 -82.83 19.85 49.52
C ALA A 1127 -83.12 20.66 50.81
N THR A 1128 -84.32 21.23 50.88
CA THR A 1128 -85.12 21.15 52.12
C THR A 1128 -86.01 19.89 52.07
N ASP A 1129 -86.05 19.20 53.20
CA ASP A 1129 -87.06 18.28 53.73
C ASP A 1129 -87.28 16.87 53.16
N ALA A 1130 -86.84 15.91 54.00
CA ALA A 1130 -87.67 14.91 54.69
C ALA A 1130 -87.42 13.43 54.35
N ARG A 1131 -87.53 12.62 55.42
CA ARG A 1131 -87.26 11.16 55.59
C ARG A 1131 -85.77 10.94 55.88
N TRP A 1132 -85.37 10.45 57.05
CA TRP A 1132 -85.78 9.18 57.65
C TRP A 1132 -85.81 9.24 59.19
N GLY A 1133 -87.00 9.06 59.74
CA GLY A 1133 -87.21 8.32 60.97
C GLY A 1133 -87.97 7.05 60.60
N ALA A 1134 -87.27 5.92 60.51
CA ALA A 1134 -87.79 4.57 60.66
C ALA A 1134 -86.62 3.57 60.58
N VAL A 1135 -86.73 2.51 61.38
CA VAL A 1135 -85.97 1.25 61.37
C VAL A 1135 -84.80 1.14 62.37
N LEU A 1136 -85.19 0.89 63.62
CA LEU A 1136 -84.63 -0.11 64.56
C LEU A 1136 -85.88 -0.63 65.30
N GLU A 1137 -86.33 -1.89 65.19
CA GLU A 1137 -85.76 -3.17 65.68
C GLU A 1137 -86.80 -4.31 65.38
N PRO A 1138 -86.62 -5.62 65.72
CA PRO A 1138 -85.45 -6.51 65.64
C PRO A 1138 -85.76 -7.98 65.20
N ILE A 1139 -84.69 -8.77 64.97
CA ILE A 1139 -84.51 -10.25 65.05
C ILE A 1139 -85.15 -11.11 63.93
N MET A 1140 -84.38 -12.01 63.27
CA MET A 1140 -84.27 -13.43 63.64
C MET A 1140 -83.03 -14.13 63.00
N ALA A 1141 -82.50 -15.10 63.75
CA ALA A 1141 -81.69 -16.22 63.26
C ALA A 1141 -82.54 -17.24 62.45
N ASP A 1142 -81.85 -18.08 61.66
CA ASP A 1142 -82.34 -19.22 60.84
C ASP A 1142 -83.24 -18.80 59.65
N ASP A 1143 -83.14 -19.28 58.41
CA ASP A 1143 -82.50 -20.43 57.75
C ASP A 1143 -81.95 -20.00 56.36
N GLU A 1144 -80.95 -20.77 55.88
CA GLU A 1144 -80.23 -20.77 54.57
C GLU A 1144 -79.28 -19.61 54.23
#